data_AF-A0A916C3Q8-F1
#
_entry.id   AF-A0A916C3Q8-F1
#
_cell.length_a   1.000
_cell.length_b   1.000
_cell.length_c   1.000
_cell.angle_alpha   90.00
_cell.angle_beta   90.00
_cell.angle_gamma   90.00
#
_symmetry.space_group_name_H-M   'P 1'
#
loop_
_entity.id
_entity.type
_entity.pdbx_description
1 polymer ?
#
loop_
_entity_poly.entity_id
_entity_poly.type
_entity_poly.pdbx_seq_one_letter_code
_entity_poly.pdbx_strand_id
1 'polypeptide(L)'
;MAALQFYLLGAPRLEQQQQNINLSRRKAIAALAYLAVTRQLHSRDKLATLLWPDQDQSGARANLRRDLSTLKQLLGDHTLHVDQSLVGLNPEADLWLDVGSFEAGLAAAQQHSHTNGHVCAECTAALKAAVDLYNGDFMAGFSLPDCPEFDEWQFFETERLRHRLAEALQRLIGWHTDRMEYEPAIAYARRWLALDALHEPAHRHLMQLYAWAGQHAAALRQYQECARLLEGELGVPPDAETTALYEAIRTKQLPPLTPESAAELAAAEPTLRERYQTERLLGVGGYGEVYLGRDSVTGRAVVIKRLKPELVAQDPAFVTRFVREAQALRQLNHPNIVTILAAIEQAGEQRIVMEYVPGGTLRDLLEKEGPLSCERSLIIALELADALSRAHHLNIIHRDLKPDNVLLAADGTPRLTDFGMARLTHDDVRLTQPGMIVGSPVYLSPEALRGEELDPRSDIWSFGVLLYELLAGRPPFDGSRLMAVLSSILHSSTPDITQARSDVPPPLANLLQRMLAKDREQRPASMRQVAAELEAIRAGRPLEHNTPTQAATPPKFTLARPATPARSAVLRSNSQHDQQIRFCTAPDGVRIAYGQLGTGALLVKAGNPLNHLEYDRQSPIWRHWWTALAEHYTFVRYDERGCGLSDWNVADFSMDAWVGDLETVVDQFDRQRFALLGVSQGASVAIAYAVRHPERVSHLILFGGYARGRFNRNPTPEQLEEARILIHLIRVGWGQDTAAFRQVFANLLMPDGTPEQISWFAELARASTSAENAALMEMACFNVNVAHLAPQVRVPTLVLHARNDAMCPFDEGRFMASLIPGARFVPLESNNHILLETEPAWPQFLDEVTQFTRTEPAPAKTISPAVEVKASPTASAPQRELEQSIRFCQSADGARLAYATIGAGLPLVKAANWLSHLEFDWHSPIWRHWLIGLAQQHTLIRYDERGCGLSDWNVDDLSFEAWVRDLEAVVDAAGVERFPLIGISQGGPIAIAYATRHPERVSQLILYGSYARGKLKRDLTAEQIAEVEMLLTLIRLGWGSENPAFRQVFTSMFIPDGTLEQYRWFNDLQRASASPENAARIIEGFNTIDVRQLAAQLNLPTLVLHARGDMRIPFEEGRFLASIIPGARLVTLDSNNHILLEHEPAWQKFLSEVHEFLATPDRRVDKVSIANEP
;
A
#
# COMPACT_ATOMS: atom_id res chain seq x y z
N MET A 1 -8.30 -32.42 37.23
CA MET A 1 -6.85 -32.17 37.06
C MET A 1 -6.46 -32.80 35.75
N ALA A 2 -5.69 -32.10 34.92
CA ALA A 2 -5.23 -32.64 33.64
C ALA A 2 -4.42 -33.93 33.84
N ALA A 3 -4.51 -34.84 32.89
CA ALA A 3 -3.80 -36.11 32.91
C ALA A 3 -2.26 -35.94 32.86
N LEU A 4 -1.77 -34.87 32.22
CA LEU A 4 -0.34 -34.54 32.13
C LEU A 4 -0.10 -33.07 32.53
N GLN A 5 0.95 -32.81 33.30
CA GLN A 5 1.36 -31.47 33.73
C GLN A 5 2.80 -31.22 33.33
N PHE A 6 3.04 -30.19 32.52
CA PHE A 6 4.37 -29.80 32.10
C PHE A 6 4.73 -28.46 32.71
N TYR A 7 5.84 -28.44 33.46
CA TYR A 7 6.35 -27.25 34.11
C TYR A 7 7.61 -26.78 33.41
N LEU A 8 7.61 -25.52 32.98
CA LEU A 8 8.69 -24.83 32.31
C LEU A 8 9.12 -23.55 33.04
N LEU A 9 8.39 -23.05 34.05
CA LEU A 9 8.79 -21.92 34.88
C LEU A 9 9.72 -22.41 36.01
N GLY A 10 10.99 -22.63 35.65
CA GLY A 10 12.00 -23.32 36.43
C GLY A 10 12.64 -24.47 35.63
N ALA A 11 13.27 -25.42 36.32
CA ALA A 11 13.83 -26.60 35.65
C ALA A 11 12.70 -27.43 34.99
N PRO A 12 12.82 -27.77 33.68
CA PRO A 12 11.77 -28.49 32.97
C PRO A 12 11.42 -29.82 33.63
N ARG A 13 10.14 -30.02 33.99
CA ARG A 13 9.65 -31.26 34.59
C ARG A 13 8.26 -31.62 34.05
N LEU A 14 8.05 -32.90 33.78
CA LEU A 14 6.78 -33.43 33.29
C LEU A 14 6.22 -34.39 34.33
N GLU A 15 4.96 -34.21 34.74
CA GLU A 15 4.31 -35.02 35.77
C GLU A 15 3.02 -35.65 35.25
N GLN A 16 2.74 -36.87 35.69
CA GLN A 16 1.48 -37.57 35.48
C GLN A 16 1.02 -38.16 36.81
N GLN A 17 -0.22 -37.84 37.22
CA GLN A 17 -0.77 -38.28 38.52
C GLN A 17 0.17 -37.97 39.72
N GLN A 18 0.83 -36.80 39.72
CA GLN A 18 1.80 -36.37 40.73
C GLN A 18 3.10 -37.21 40.80
N GLN A 19 3.40 -38.02 39.78
CA GLN A 19 4.68 -38.70 39.61
C GLN A 19 5.48 -38.08 38.46
N ASN A 20 6.78 -37.89 38.66
CA ASN A 20 7.67 -37.29 37.66
C ASN A 20 8.01 -38.29 36.55
N ILE A 21 7.77 -37.91 35.29
CA ILE A 21 8.12 -38.67 34.09
C ILE A 21 9.55 -38.32 33.69
N ASN A 22 10.44 -39.31 33.74
CA ASN A 22 11.85 -39.12 33.37
C ASN A 22 12.03 -39.06 31.84
N LEU A 23 12.22 -37.86 31.30
CA LEU A 23 12.64 -37.62 29.92
C LEU A 23 14.17 -37.62 29.85
N SER A 24 14.77 -38.75 29.48
CA SER A 24 16.24 -38.91 29.48
C SER A 24 16.98 -38.15 28.37
N ARG A 25 16.27 -37.65 27.35
CA ARG A 25 16.86 -36.93 26.20
C ARG A 25 16.56 -35.45 26.25
N ARG A 26 17.61 -34.62 26.41
CA ARG A 26 17.49 -33.15 26.43
C ARG A 26 16.83 -32.61 25.16
N LYS A 27 17.22 -33.07 23.97
CA LYS A 27 16.59 -32.62 22.70
C LYS A 27 15.11 -33.00 22.56
N ALA A 28 14.67 -34.09 23.19
CA ALA A 28 13.24 -34.43 23.27
C ALA A 28 12.47 -33.49 24.22
N ILE A 29 13.07 -33.09 25.35
CA ILE A 29 12.51 -32.08 26.25
C ILE A 29 12.38 -30.74 25.51
N ALA A 30 13.44 -30.33 24.80
CA ALA A 30 13.46 -29.11 24.00
C ALA A 30 12.38 -29.11 22.91
N ALA A 31 12.24 -30.22 22.16
CA ALA A 31 11.17 -30.38 21.18
C ALA A 31 9.78 -30.24 21.81
N LEU A 32 9.53 -30.91 22.94
CA LEU A 32 8.25 -30.85 23.62
C LEU A 32 7.96 -29.44 24.16
N ALA A 33 8.95 -28.77 24.75
CA ALA A 33 8.83 -27.39 25.24
C ALA A 33 8.50 -26.42 24.10
N TYR A 34 9.23 -26.53 22.99
CA TYR A 34 8.99 -25.71 21.80
C TYR A 34 7.57 -25.90 21.24
N LEU A 35 7.12 -27.15 21.09
CA LEU A 35 5.77 -27.45 20.62
C LEU A 35 4.68 -26.98 21.61
N ALA A 36 4.91 -27.12 22.91
CA ALA A 36 3.97 -26.75 23.95
C ALA A 36 3.78 -25.24 24.10
N VAL A 37 4.86 -24.47 23.98
CA VAL A 37 4.81 -23.01 24.09
C VAL A 37 4.27 -22.38 22.81
N THR A 38 4.68 -22.88 21.64
CA THR A 38 4.24 -22.31 20.35
C THR A 38 2.80 -22.66 19.97
N ARG A 39 2.29 -23.81 20.43
CA ARG A 39 0.92 -24.31 20.15
C ARG A 39 0.53 -24.34 18.67
N GLN A 40 1.52 -24.50 17.78
CA GLN A 40 1.35 -24.57 16.33
C GLN A 40 1.82 -25.91 15.77
N LEU A 41 1.34 -26.27 14.58
CA LEU A 41 1.91 -27.35 13.78
C LEU A 41 3.16 -26.82 13.07
N HIS A 42 4.30 -27.48 13.26
CA HIS A 42 5.57 -27.14 12.63
C HIS A 42 5.99 -28.19 11.62
N SER A 43 6.70 -27.76 10.57
CA SER A 43 7.29 -28.71 9.64
C SER A 43 8.36 -29.55 10.32
N ARG A 44 8.49 -30.80 9.88
CA ARG A 44 9.55 -31.70 10.34
C ARG A 44 10.94 -31.12 10.06
N ASP A 45 11.10 -30.36 8.98
CA ASP A 45 12.35 -29.71 8.61
C ASP A 45 12.73 -28.61 9.57
N LYS A 46 11.77 -27.75 9.93
CA LYS A 46 12.01 -26.69 10.89
C LYS A 46 12.47 -27.24 12.25
N LEU A 47 11.82 -28.28 12.75
CA LEU A 47 12.22 -28.91 14.02
C LEU A 47 13.55 -29.66 13.92
N ALA A 48 13.88 -30.21 12.75
CA ALA A 48 15.14 -30.88 12.51
C ALA A 48 16.31 -29.88 12.51
N THR A 49 16.16 -28.74 11.83
CA THR A 49 17.17 -27.66 11.83
C THR A 49 17.35 -27.07 13.22
N LEU A 50 16.25 -26.76 13.92
CA LEU A 50 16.28 -26.15 15.27
C LEU A 50 17.08 -26.97 16.29
N LEU A 51 17.01 -28.30 16.22
CA LEU A 51 17.57 -29.20 17.23
C LEU A 51 18.82 -29.96 16.76
N TRP A 52 19.13 -29.99 15.47
CA TRP A 52 20.33 -30.63 14.90
C TRP A 52 20.92 -29.81 13.73
N PRO A 53 21.37 -28.57 13.99
CA PRO A 53 21.83 -27.67 12.94
C PRO A 53 23.10 -28.17 12.22
N ASP A 54 23.95 -28.93 12.91
CA ASP A 54 25.22 -29.45 12.37
C ASP A 54 25.08 -30.78 11.61
N GLN A 55 23.86 -31.30 11.43
CA GLN A 55 23.62 -32.57 10.73
C GLN A 55 22.96 -32.36 9.38
N ASP A 56 23.23 -33.29 8.45
CA ASP A 56 22.52 -33.32 7.19
C ASP A 56 21.01 -33.58 7.42
N GLN A 57 20.18 -33.11 6.48
CA GLN A 57 18.73 -33.15 6.63
C GLN A 57 18.19 -34.57 6.86
N SER A 58 18.88 -35.59 6.33
CA SER A 58 18.55 -37.00 6.53
C SER A 58 18.82 -37.45 7.98
N GLY A 59 20.02 -37.16 8.51
CA GLY A 59 20.40 -37.48 9.89
C GLY A 59 19.55 -36.75 10.92
N ALA A 60 19.30 -35.45 10.71
CA ALA A 60 18.46 -34.63 11.57
C ALA A 60 17.01 -35.14 11.61
N ARG A 61 16.41 -35.47 10.45
CA ARG A 61 15.05 -36.08 10.38
C ARG A 61 14.99 -37.46 11.04
N ALA A 62 16.06 -38.26 10.96
CA ALA A 62 16.12 -39.57 11.61
C ALA A 62 16.16 -39.44 13.14
N ASN A 63 16.92 -38.48 13.68
CA ASN A 63 16.98 -38.19 15.11
C ASN A 63 15.66 -37.58 15.62
N LEU A 64 15.07 -36.64 14.87
CA LEU A 64 13.74 -36.10 15.18
C LEU A 64 12.69 -37.20 15.23
N ARG A 65 12.69 -38.14 14.27
CA ARG A 65 11.76 -39.28 14.29
C ARG A 65 11.92 -40.13 15.54
N ARG A 66 13.16 -40.37 15.98
CA ARG A 66 13.46 -41.15 17.18
C ARG A 66 12.95 -40.45 18.43
N ASP A 67 13.18 -39.15 18.57
CA ASP A 67 12.75 -38.37 19.73
C ASP A 67 11.22 -38.20 19.77
N LEU A 68 10.56 -37.97 18.64
CA LEU A 68 9.10 -37.96 18.55
C LEU A 68 8.48 -39.33 18.87
N SER A 69 9.12 -40.43 18.46
CA SER A 69 8.66 -41.77 18.83
C SER A 69 8.76 -42.01 20.34
N THR A 70 9.83 -41.54 20.98
CA THR A 70 10.00 -41.62 22.44
C THR A 70 8.95 -40.77 23.16
N LEU A 71 8.70 -39.54 22.69
CA LEU A 71 7.66 -38.68 23.27
C LEU A 71 6.26 -39.29 23.10
N LYS A 72 5.95 -39.88 21.95
CA LYS A 72 4.65 -40.54 21.72
C LYS A 72 4.43 -41.74 22.63
N GLN A 73 5.47 -42.54 22.89
CA GLN A 73 5.40 -43.66 23.84
C GLN A 73 5.19 -43.20 25.30
N LEU A 74 5.78 -42.07 25.69
CA LEU A 74 5.69 -41.55 27.06
C LEU A 74 4.41 -40.75 27.31
N LEU A 75 3.92 -39.99 26.32
CA LEU A 75 2.77 -39.10 26.45
C LEU A 75 1.45 -39.75 26.01
N GLY A 76 1.50 -40.90 25.35
CA GLY A 76 0.35 -41.57 24.74
C GLY A 76 0.10 -41.12 23.29
N ASP A 77 -0.51 -42.02 22.49
CA ASP A 77 -0.65 -41.86 21.04
C ASP A 77 -1.49 -40.64 20.61
N HIS A 78 -2.32 -40.12 21.51
CA HIS A 78 -3.26 -39.03 21.23
C HIS A 78 -2.71 -37.63 21.58
N THR A 79 -1.53 -37.52 22.20
CA THR A 79 -1.00 -36.23 22.69
C THR A 79 -0.26 -35.44 21.61
N LEU A 80 0.35 -36.12 20.64
CA LEU A 80 1.11 -35.51 19.54
C LEU A 80 0.43 -35.77 18.20
N HIS A 81 0.22 -34.70 17.42
CA HIS A 81 -0.11 -34.79 16.01
C HIS A 81 1.19 -34.95 15.21
N VAL A 82 1.41 -36.12 14.61
CA VAL A 82 2.59 -36.41 13.78
C VAL A 82 2.13 -36.96 12.44
N ASP A 83 2.26 -36.14 11.39
CA ASP A 83 2.01 -36.51 10.00
C ASP A 83 3.34 -36.60 9.21
N GLN A 84 3.27 -36.92 7.92
CA GLN A 84 4.41 -37.04 7.00
C GLN A 84 5.18 -35.72 6.87
N SER A 85 4.53 -34.57 7.01
CA SER A 85 5.13 -33.24 6.87
C SER A 85 5.13 -32.39 8.14
N LEU A 86 4.14 -32.58 9.03
CA LEU A 86 3.88 -31.69 10.17
C LEU A 86 3.93 -32.41 11.53
N VAL A 87 4.31 -31.67 12.56
CA VAL A 87 4.42 -32.11 13.96
C VAL A 87 3.88 -31.03 14.88
N GLY A 88 3.03 -31.39 15.84
CA GLY A 88 2.62 -30.49 16.92
C GLY A 88 1.85 -31.19 18.03
N LEU A 89 1.36 -30.44 19.00
CA LEU A 89 0.46 -30.97 20.04
C LEU A 89 -0.95 -31.14 19.48
N ASN A 90 -1.63 -32.21 19.88
CA ASN A 90 -3.05 -32.37 19.58
C ASN A 90 -3.86 -31.37 20.44
N PRO A 91 -4.73 -30.53 19.85
CA PRO A 91 -5.56 -29.59 20.61
C PRO A 91 -6.48 -30.23 21.66
N GLU A 92 -6.87 -31.49 21.45
CA GLU A 92 -7.71 -32.25 22.39
C GLU A 92 -6.90 -32.98 23.47
N ALA A 93 -5.56 -32.85 23.48
CA ALA A 93 -4.73 -33.47 24.49
C ALA A 93 -4.91 -32.80 25.86
N ASP A 94 -5.13 -33.60 26.90
CA ASP A 94 -5.27 -33.14 28.28
C ASP A 94 -3.88 -32.86 28.92
N LEU A 95 -3.18 -31.87 28.36
CA LEU A 95 -1.86 -31.38 28.80
C LEU A 95 -2.00 -29.99 29.43
N TRP A 96 -1.72 -29.88 30.72
CA TRP A 96 -1.63 -28.62 31.43
C TRP A 96 -0.20 -28.06 31.37
N LEU A 97 -0.07 -26.76 31.10
CA LEU A 97 1.21 -26.04 31.00
C LEU A 97 1.22 -24.88 32.00
N ASP A 98 2.26 -24.77 32.81
CA ASP A 98 2.41 -23.69 33.79
C ASP A 98 2.58 -22.31 33.14
N VAL A 99 3.39 -22.19 32.07
CA VAL A 99 3.53 -20.98 31.25
C VAL A 99 2.17 -20.57 30.65
N GLY A 100 1.42 -21.54 30.15
CA GLY A 100 0.08 -21.28 29.60
C GLY A 100 -0.91 -20.79 30.66
N SER A 101 -0.80 -21.28 31.90
CA SER A 101 -1.64 -20.87 33.02
C SER A 101 -1.25 -19.52 33.60
N PHE A 102 0.05 -19.22 33.63
CA PHE A 102 0.59 -17.90 33.94
C PHE A 102 0.01 -16.86 32.98
N GLU A 103 0.15 -17.08 31.68
CA GLU A 103 -0.36 -16.18 30.65
C GLU A 103 -1.89 -16.01 30.69
N ALA A 104 -2.63 -17.10 30.93
CA ALA A 104 -4.09 -17.05 31.08
C ALA A 104 -4.52 -16.21 32.30
N GLY A 105 -3.80 -16.32 33.42
CA GLY A 105 -4.06 -15.52 34.63
C GLY A 105 -3.81 -14.03 34.40
N LEU A 106 -2.76 -13.67 33.66
CA LEU A 106 -2.50 -12.28 33.25
C LEU A 106 -3.59 -11.76 32.30
N ALA A 107 -4.00 -12.57 31.32
CA ALA A 107 -5.04 -12.20 30.35
C ALA A 107 -6.41 -11.99 31.02
N ALA A 108 -6.77 -12.82 32.01
CA ALA A 108 -7.98 -12.63 32.79
C ALA A 108 -8.02 -11.27 33.49
N ALA A 109 -6.87 -10.82 34.00
CA ALA A 109 -6.73 -9.50 34.63
C ALA A 109 -6.68 -8.31 33.63
N GLN A 110 -6.66 -8.58 32.32
CA GLN A 110 -6.72 -7.57 31.25
C GLN A 110 -8.14 -7.39 30.69
N GLN A 111 -9.02 -8.38 30.86
CA GLN A 111 -10.42 -8.30 30.40
C GLN A 111 -11.24 -7.28 31.18
N HIS A 112 -10.76 -6.85 32.35
CA HIS A 112 -11.41 -5.81 33.15
C HIS A 112 -10.81 -4.45 32.80
N SER A 113 -11.67 -3.52 32.37
CA SER A 113 -11.26 -2.14 32.10
C SER A 113 -11.09 -1.38 33.42
N HIS A 114 -9.86 -1.00 33.75
CA HIS A 114 -9.56 -0.16 34.90
C HIS A 114 -8.83 1.12 34.47
N THR A 115 -9.24 2.26 35.03
CA THR A 115 -8.59 3.56 34.84
C THR A 115 -7.52 3.77 35.91
N ASN A 116 -6.37 4.35 35.53
CA ASN A 116 -5.30 4.81 36.43
C ASN A 116 -4.61 3.71 37.29
N GLY A 117 -4.32 2.54 36.72
CA GLY A 117 -3.45 1.54 37.39
C GLY A 117 -4.09 0.78 38.56
N HIS A 118 -5.31 1.12 38.97
CA HIS A 118 -6.06 0.35 39.96
C HIS A 118 -6.48 -1.00 39.38
N VAL A 119 -6.52 -2.04 40.22
CA VAL A 119 -6.98 -3.39 39.84
C VAL A 119 -8.14 -3.80 40.76
N CYS A 120 -9.15 -4.52 40.27
CA CYS A 120 -10.20 -5.01 41.17
C CYS A 120 -9.77 -6.30 41.92
N ALA A 121 -10.52 -6.68 42.96
CA ALA A 121 -10.24 -7.87 43.76
C ALA A 121 -10.13 -9.17 42.92
N GLU A 122 -10.92 -9.29 41.85
CA GLU A 122 -10.88 -10.44 40.93
C GLU A 122 -9.60 -10.44 40.08
N CYS A 123 -9.17 -9.28 39.59
CA CYS A 123 -7.90 -9.12 38.88
C CYS A 123 -6.71 -9.43 39.80
N THR A 124 -6.73 -8.96 41.05
CA THR A 124 -5.68 -9.25 42.04
C THR A 124 -5.59 -10.75 42.33
N ALA A 125 -6.72 -11.45 42.45
CA ALA A 125 -6.74 -12.90 42.65
C ALA A 125 -6.10 -13.66 41.47
N ALA A 126 -6.42 -13.25 40.23
CA ALA A 126 -5.84 -13.84 39.02
C ALA A 126 -4.34 -13.52 38.88
N LEU A 127 -3.93 -12.27 39.11
CA LEU A 127 -2.53 -11.84 39.07
C LEU A 127 -1.69 -12.56 40.13
N LYS A 128 -2.21 -12.69 41.36
CA LYS A 128 -1.54 -13.45 42.42
C LYS A 128 -1.35 -14.90 42.02
N ALA A 129 -2.39 -15.55 41.49
CA ALA A 129 -2.31 -16.93 41.04
C ALA A 129 -1.27 -17.11 39.91
N ALA A 130 -1.19 -16.17 38.96
CA ALA A 130 -0.16 -16.18 37.92
C ALA A 130 1.25 -16.01 38.51
N VAL A 131 1.44 -14.98 39.32
CA VAL A 131 2.73 -14.70 39.98
C VAL A 131 3.18 -15.90 40.83
N ASP A 132 2.30 -16.59 41.55
CA ASP A 132 2.64 -17.78 42.34
C ASP A 132 3.08 -18.99 41.49
N LEU A 133 2.68 -19.07 40.22
CA LEU A 133 3.15 -20.12 39.29
C LEU A 133 4.61 -19.90 38.84
N TYR A 134 5.07 -18.65 38.78
CA TYR A 134 6.40 -18.29 38.28
C TYR A 134 7.49 -18.50 39.35
N ASN A 135 7.93 -19.74 39.55
CA ASN A 135 8.89 -20.08 40.62
C ASN A 135 10.37 -20.05 40.19
N GLY A 136 10.65 -19.86 38.91
CA GLY A 136 11.98 -19.69 38.35
C GLY A 136 11.89 -19.31 36.87
N ASP A 137 13.00 -18.85 36.31
CA ASP A 137 13.06 -18.47 34.90
C ASP A 137 12.68 -19.64 34.00
N PHE A 138 12.17 -19.29 32.81
CA PHE A 138 11.80 -20.27 31.81
C PHE A 138 12.97 -21.21 31.51
N MET A 139 12.72 -22.50 31.72
CA MET A 139 13.67 -23.59 31.57
C MET A 139 15.00 -23.36 32.33
N ALA A 140 14.95 -22.77 33.52
CA ALA A 140 16.14 -22.47 34.32
C ALA A 140 17.05 -23.71 34.52
N GLY A 141 18.34 -23.55 34.23
CA GLY A 141 19.34 -24.61 34.33
C GLY A 141 19.31 -25.64 33.18
N PHE A 142 18.45 -25.46 32.18
CA PHE A 142 18.42 -26.24 30.95
C PHE A 142 19.06 -25.44 29.81
N SER A 143 19.95 -26.07 29.04
CA SER A 143 20.60 -25.51 27.86
C SER A 143 20.97 -26.59 26.85
N LEU A 144 21.10 -26.22 25.58
CA LEU A 144 21.57 -27.07 24.49
C LEU A 144 22.70 -26.34 23.72
N PRO A 145 23.96 -26.40 24.20
CA PRO A 145 25.06 -25.62 23.64
C PRO A 145 25.37 -25.88 22.15
N ASP A 146 24.93 -27.03 21.63
CA ASP A 146 25.06 -27.44 20.22
C ASP A 146 23.84 -27.06 19.35
N CYS A 147 22.88 -26.31 19.92
CA CYS A 147 21.67 -25.87 19.25
C CYS A 147 21.49 -24.35 19.41
N PRO A 148 22.30 -23.52 18.73
CA PRO A 148 22.25 -22.06 18.87
C PRO A 148 20.86 -21.47 18.63
N GLU A 149 20.12 -21.99 17.64
CA GLU A 149 18.75 -21.53 17.32
C GLU A 149 17.75 -21.81 18.46
N PHE A 150 17.92 -22.93 19.18
CA PHE A 150 17.08 -23.28 20.33
C PHE A 150 17.45 -22.49 21.58
N ASP A 151 18.76 -22.39 21.88
CA ASP A 151 19.25 -21.61 23.03
C ASP A 151 18.85 -20.14 22.90
N GLU A 152 18.86 -19.62 21.67
CA GLU A 152 18.42 -18.26 21.36
C GLU A 152 16.90 -18.10 21.55
N TRP A 153 16.09 -19.01 20.99
CA TRP A 153 14.64 -19.03 21.26
C TRP A 153 14.32 -19.08 22.76
N GLN A 154 15.03 -19.93 23.51
CA GLN A 154 14.85 -20.07 24.95
C GLN A 154 15.17 -18.75 25.68
N PHE A 155 16.26 -18.08 25.33
CA PHE A 155 16.64 -16.79 25.91
C PHE A 155 15.53 -15.73 25.73
N PHE A 156 14.98 -15.59 24.53
CA PHE A 156 13.93 -14.61 24.27
C PHE A 156 12.61 -14.93 24.95
N GLU A 157 12.26 -16.20 25.03
CA GLU A 157 11.08 -16.64 25.77
C GLU A 157 11.23 -16.34 27.27
N THR A 158 12.42 -16.54 27.84
CA THR A 158 12.74 -16.15 29.22
C THR A 158 12.57 -14.65 29.45
N GLU A 159 13.14 -13.80 28.59
CA GLU A 159 13.03 -12.35 28.73
C GLU A 159 11.59 -11.84 28.57
N ARG A 160 10.84 -12.39 27.61
CA ARG A 160 9.41 -12.08 27.44
C ARG A 160 8.63 -12.37 28.71
N LEU A 161 8.82 -13.55 29.30
CA LEU A 161 8.10 -13.99 30.49
C LEU A 161 8.51 -13.20 31.75
N ARG A 162 9.80 -12.81 31.87
CA ARG A 162 10.28 -11.91 32.95
C ARG A 162 9.63 -10.54 32.88
N HIS A 163 9.51 -9.96 31.69
CA HIS A 163 8.85 -8.66 31.50
C HIS A 163 7.37 -8.72 31.93
N ARG A 164 6.65 -9.75 31.48
CA ARG A 164 5.25 -10.01 31.88
C ARG A 164 5.09 -10.17 33.40
N LEU A 165 6.05 -10.83 34.05
CA LEU A 165 6.07 -10.98 35.50
C LEU A 165 6.29 -9.63 36.21
N ALA A 166 7.19 -8.79 35.71
CA ALA A 166 7.46 -7.46 36.27
C ALA A 166 6.20 -6.57 36.26
N GLU A 167 5.46 -6.54 35.14
CA GLU A 167 4.19 -5.80 35.03
C GLU A 167 3.15 -6.29 36.05
N ALA A 168 3.02 -7.62 36.20
CA ALA A 168 2.09 -8.21 37.15
C ALA A 168 2.44 -7.86 38.60
N LEU A 169 3.73 -7.91 38.95
CA LEU A 169 4.23 -7.54 40.28
C LEU A 169 3.98 -6.06 40.58
N GLN A 170 4.24 -5.16 39.63
CA GLN A 170 3.97 -3.72 39.80
C GLN A 170 2.49 -3.44 40.08
N ARG A 171 1.57 -4.10 39.38
CA ARG A 171 0.12 -3.96 39.63
C ARG A 171 -0.29 -4.46 41.01
N LEU A 172 0.28 -5.57 41.48
CA LEU A 172 0.04 -6.09 42.83
C LEU A 172 0.64 -5.16 43.91
N ILE A 173 1.81 -4.57 43.65
CA ILE A 173 2.43 -3.57 44.53
C ILE A 173 1.50 -2.35 44.65
N GLY A 174 1.01 -1.81 43.53
CA GLY A 174 0.07 -0.68 43.53
C GLY A 174 -1.19 -0.97 44.34
N TRP A 175 -1.84 -2.11 44.09
CA TRP A 175 -3.06 -2.53 44.81
C TRP A 175 -2.90 -2.57 46.33
N HIS A 176 -1.82 -3.17 46.81
CA HIS A 176 -1.55 -3.26 48.24
C HIS A 176 -1.13 -1.91 48.83
N THR A 177 -0.40 -1.09 48.06
CA THR A 177 0.02 0.25 48.48
C THR A 177 -1.18 1.18 48.66
N ASP A 178 -2.13 1.18 47.71
CA ASP A 178 -3.37 1.97 47.77
C ASP A 178 -4.21 1.67 49.02
N ARG A 179 -4.09 0.45 49.54
CA ARG A 179 -4.81 -0.05 50.71
C ARG A 179 -4.02 0.06 52.01
N MET A 180 -2.81 0.64 51.94
CA MET A 180 -1.85 0.73 53.04
C MET A 180 -1.41 -0.64 53.60
N GLU A 181 -1.47 -1.68 52.76
CA GLU A 181 -1.05 -3.05 53.08
C GLU A 181 0.44 -3.23 52.68
N TYR A 182 1.37 -2.61 53.41
CA TYR A 182 2.77 -2.51 52.97
C TYR A 182 3.56 -3.83 53.00
N GLU A 183 3.25 -4.76 53.91
CA GLU A 183 3.99 -6.04 54.02
C GLU A 183 3.86 -6.90 52.73
N PRO A 184 2.65 -7.16 52.19
CA PRO A 184 2.51 -7.77 50.87
C PRO A 184 3.18 -6.99 49.74
N ALA A 185 3.08 -5.65 49.74
CA ALA A 185 3.69 -4.81 48.72
C ALA A 185 5.23 -4.93 48.72
N ILE A 186 5.86 -4.96 49.91
CA ILE A 186 7.30 -5.17 50.08
C ILE A 186 7.72 -6.53 49.53
N ALA A 187 6.93 -7.59 49.78
CA ALA A 187 7.22 -8.92 49.28
C ALA A 187 7.24 -8.97 47.74
N TYR A 188 6.26 -8.35 47.08
CA TYR A 188 6.23 -8.26 45.63
C TYR A 188 7.32 -7.33 45.07
N ALA A 189 7.62 -6.21 45.72
CA ALA A 189 8.69 -5.29 45.31
C ALA A 189 10.08 -5.92 45.39
N ARG A 190 10.36 -6.73 46.43
CA ARG A 190 11.59 -7.54 46.50
C ARG A 190 11.68 -8.55 45.36
N ARG A 191 10.55 -9.18 45.03
CA ARG A 191 10.49 -10.14 43.94
C ARG A 191 10.66 -9.49 42.57
N TRP A 192 10.16 -8.27 42.40
CA TRP A 192 10.38 -7.47 41.20
C TRP A 192 11.86 -7.08 41.07
N LEU A 193 12.48 -6.61 42.16
CA LEU A 193 13.90 -6.29 42.17
C LEU A 193 14.79 -7.52 41.93
N ALA A 194 14.36 -8.71 42.34
CA ALA A 194 15.11 -9.94 42.07
C ALA A 194 15.18 -10.30 40.57
N LEU A 195 14.34 -9.72 39.71
CA LEU A 195 14.40 -9.90 38.25
C LEU A 195 15.58 -9.13 37.64
N ASP A 196 15.88 -7.96 38.19
CA ASP A 196 17.02 -7.13 37.80
C ASP A 196 17.51 -6.33 39.01
N ALA A 197 18.63 -6.78 39.58
CA ALA A 197 19.23 -6.18 40.76
C ALA A 197 19.77 -4.76 40.51
N LEU A 198 20.00 -4.38 39.25
CA LEU A 198 20.44 -3.04 38.86
C LEU A 198 19.26 -2.11 38.54
N HIS A 199 18.01 -2.59 38.68
CA HIS A 199 16.82 -1.79 38.41
C HIS A 199 16.55 -0.75 39.49
N GLU A 200 17.19 0.41 39.35
CA GLU A 200 17.13 1.50 40.31
C GLU A 200 15.69 1.98 40.66
N PRO A 201 14.71 2.04 39.73
CA PRO A 201 13.32 2.37 40.09
C PRO A 201 12.65 1.37 41.05
N ALA A 202 12.99 0.08 40.97
CA ALA A 202 12.49 -0.93 41.92
C ALA A 202 13.12 -0.75 43.31
N HIS A 203 14.41 -0.41 43.37
CA HIS A 203 15.07 -0.02 44.62
C HIS A 203 14.36 1.17 45.27
N ARG A 204 14.04 2.19 44.47
CA ARG A 204 13.34 3.40 44.93
C ARG A 204 11.94 3.10 45.46
N HIS A 205 11.14 2.30 44.76
CA HIS A 205 9.82 1.87 45.24
C HIS A 205 9.92 1.07 46.54
N LEU A 206 10.89 0.15 46.64
CA LEU A 206 11.11 -0.63 47.86
C LEU A 206 11.55 0.25 49.04
N MET A 207 12.38 1.28 48.80
CA MET A 207 12.74 2.30 49.78
C MET A 207 11.50 3.05 50.31
N GLN A 208 10.59 3.48 49.42
CA GLN A 208 9.35 4.15 49.81
C GLN A 208 8.46 3.24 50.66
N LEU A 209 8.25 2.00 50.22
CA LEU A 209 7.44 1.02 50.95
C LEU A 209 7.99 0.74 52.35
N TYR A 210 9.32 0.60 52.50
CA TYR A 210 9.94 0.47 53.82
C TYR A 210 9.72 1.69 54.68
N ALA A 211 9.84 2.89 54.12
CA ALA A 211 9.64 4.12 54.86
C ALA A 211 8.18 4.28 55.31
N TRP A 212 7.20 3.97 54.46
CA TRP A 212 5.77 4.00 54.81
C TRP A 212 5.35 2.89 55.79
N ALA A 213 6.02 1.74 55.76
CA ALA A 213 5.86 0.68 56.75
C ALA A 213 6.52 1.03 58.12
N GLY A 214 7.13 2.22 58.26
CA GLY A 214 7.87 2.63 59.45
C GLY A 214 9.24 1.96 59.61
N GLN A 215 9.69 1.18 58.61
CA GLN A 215 10.97 0.47 58.58
C GLN A 215 12.10 1.36 58.01
N HIS A 216 12.26 2.58 58.53
CA HIS A 216 13.22 3.57 58.01
C HIS A 216 14.65 3.04 57.86
N ALA A 217 15.13 2.23 58.82
CA ALA A 217 16.46 1.65 58.74
C ALA A 217 16.62 0.65 57.57
N ALA A 218 15.55 -0.04 57.18
CA ALA A 218 15.56 -0.92 56.01
C ALA A 218 15.59 -0.09 54.71
N ALA A 219 14.85 1.01 54.66
CA ALA A 219 14.85 1.91 53.51
C ALA A 219 16.23 2.53 53.24
N LEU A 220 16.92 3.02 54.28
CA LEU A 220 18.27 3.58 54.13
C LEU A 220 19.32 2.52 53.73
N ARG A 221 19.18 1.28 54.22
CA ARG A 221 20.03 0.17 53.77
C ARG A 221 19.79 -0.19 52.32
N GLN A 222 18.54 -0.11 51.85
CA GLN A 222 18.22 -0.38 50.45
C GLN A 222 18.89 0.63 49.50
N TYR A 223 18.95 1.91 49.89
CA TYR A 223 19.72 2.92 49.16
C TYR A 223 21.21 2.57 49.08
N GLN A 224 21.80 2.18 50.21
CA GLN A 224 23.22 1.80 50.26
C GLN A 224 23.50 0.60 49.37
N GLU A 225 22.60 -0.37 49.33
CA GLU A 225 22.72 -1.54 48.47
C GLU A 225 22.60 -1.17 46.98
N CYS A 226 21.63 -0.32 46.62
CA CYS A 226 21.49 0.24 45.28
C CYS A 226 22.78 0.95 44.83
N ALA A 227 23.30 1.87 45.66
CA ALA A 227 24.53 2.60 45.38
C ALA A 227 25.75 1.68 45.20
N ARG A 228 25.89 0.69 46.08
CA ARG A 228 26.98 -0.29 46.02
C ARG A 228 26.92 -1.13 44.74
N LEU A 229 25.73 -1.56 44.32
CA LEU A 229 25.53 -2.36 43.11
C LEU A 229 25.79 -1.53 41.85
N LEU A 230 25.25 -0.31 41.76
CA LEU A 230 25.47 0.59 40.62
C LEU A 230 26.93 1.01 40.48
N GLU A 231 27.60 1.33 41.59
CA GLU A 231 29.03 1.68 41.56
C GLU A 231 29.90 0.46 41.23
N GLY A 232 29.57 -0.71 41.77
CA GLY A 232 30.33 -1.95 41.55
C GLY A 232 30.21 -2.53 40.14
N GLU A 233 29.01 -2.53 39.56
CA GLU A 233 28.74 -3.16 38.25
C GLU A 233 28.78 -2.15 37.08
N LEU A 234 28.39 -0.89 37.32
CA LEU A 234 28.25 0.13 36.28
C LEU A 234 29.18 1.36 36.47
N GLY A 235 29.85 1.48 37.62
CA GLY A 235 30.75 2.61 37.90
C GLY A 235 30.04 3.96 38.02
N VAL A 236 28.72 3.96 38.27
CA VAL A 236 27.90 5.18 38.37
C VAL A 236 27.26 5.31 39.76
N PRO A 237 27.08 6.54 40.27
CA PRO A 237 26.29 6.76 41.48
C PRO A 237 24.79 6.59 41.21
N PRO A 238 23.95 6.40 42.25
CA PRO A 238 22.49 6.46 42.13
C PRO A 238 22.01 7.77 41.52
N ASP A 239 20.87 7.70 40.84
CA ASP A 239 20.16 8.85 40.29
C ASP A 239 19.79 9.87 41.38
N ALA A 240 19.64 11.12 40.94
CA ALA A 240 19.30 12.25 41.80
C ALA A 240 17.97 12.04 42.56
N GLU A 241 16.98 11.41 41.93
CA GLU A 241 15.67 11.09 42.55
C GLU A 241 15.80 10.05 43.68
N THR A 242 16.61 9.01 43.48
CA THR A 242 16.88 7.99 44.48
C THR A 242 17.64 8.57 45.67
N THR A 243 18.59 9.47 45.37
CA THR A 243 19.35 10.24 46.37
C THR A 243 18.44 11.23 47.15
N ALA A 244 17.55 11.93 46.45
CA ALA A 244 16.58 12.85 47.07
C ALA A 244 15.60 12.10 47.99
N LEU A 245 15.13 10.92 47.58
CA LEU A 245 14.31 10.06 48.43
C LEU A 245 15.08 9.60 49.66
N TYR A 246 16.34 9.19 49.51
CA TYR A 246 17.20 8.85 50.64
C TYR A 246 17.29 10.00 51.65
N GLU A 247 17.52 11.22 51.16
CA GLU A 247 17.56 12.43 52.01
C GLU A 247 16.22 12.68 52.70
N ALA A 248 15.09 12.57 52.00
CA ALA A 248 13.75 12.73 52.58
C ALA A 248 13.44 11.68 53.67
N ILE A 249 13.83 10.42 53.45
CA ILE A 249 13.69 9.34 54.45
C ILE A 249 14.59 9.64 55.66
N ARG A 250 15.83 10.06 55.42
CA ARG A 250 16.84 10.37 56.45
C ARG A 250 16.41 11.54 57.33
N THR A 251 15.80 12.57 56.75
CA THR A 251 15.30 13.76 57.46
C THR A 251 13.88 13.59 58.01
N LYS A 252 13.25 12.42 57.82
CA LYS A 252 11.86 12.12 58.21
C LYS A 252 10.83 13.07 57.58
N GLN A 253 11.11 13.58 56.40
CA GLN A 253 10.22 14.47 55.63
C GLN A 253 9.51 13.72 54.49
N LEU A 254 9.18 12.44 54.70
CA LEU A 254 8.39 11.71 53.72
C LEU A 254 6.93 12.19 53.74
N PRO A 255 6.32 12.52 52.60
CA PRO A 255 4.89 12.82 52.53
C PRO A 255 4.05 11.58 52.95
N PRO A 256 2.98 11.75 53.75
CA PRO A 256 2.05 10.66 54.05
C PRO A 256 1.15 10.34 52.84
N LEU A 257 0.86 9.06 52.62
CA LEU A 257 -0.05 8.60 51.57
C LEU A 257 -1.52 8.87 51.98
N THR A 258 -2.08 10.01 51.60
CA THR A 258 -3.53 10.14 51.39
C THR A 258 -3.89 9.69 49.97
N PRO A 259 -5.12 9.21 49.70
CA PRO A 259 -5.58 8.93 48.34
C PRO A 259 -5.42 10.13 47.39
N GLU A 260 -5.52 11.35 47.94
CA GLU A 260 -5.24 12.61 47.24
C GLU A 260 -3.74 12.79 46.97
N SER A 261 -2.85 12.46 47.92
CA SER A 261 -1.41 12.56 47.73
C SER A 261 -0.84 11.51 46.76
N ALA A 262 -1.48 10.34 46.60
CA ALA A 262 -1.08 9.34 45.62
C ALA A 262 -1.38 9.82 44.19
N ALA A 263 -2.51 10.53 44.02
CA ALA A 263 -2.85 11.23 42.80
C ALA A 263 -1.92 12.45 42.56
N GLU A 264 -1.50 13.15 43.62
CA GLU A 264 -0.55 14.27 43.51
C GLU A 264 0.90 13.82 43.30
N LEU A 265 1.34 12.68 43.84
CA LEU A 265 2.67 12.10 43.58
C LEU A 265 2.76 11.50 42.17
N ALA A 266 1.67 10.89 41.68
CA ALA A 266 1.54 10.54 40.27
C ALA A 266 1.48 11.78 39.35
N ALA A 267 1.13 12.95 39.90
CA ALA A 267 1.13 14.25 39.22
C ALA A 267 2.39 15.10 39.49
N ALA A 268 3.33 14.64 40.33
CA ALA A 268 4.55 15.38 40.72
C ALA A 268 5.83 14.76 40.14
N GLU A 269 5.78 13.58 39.52
CA GLU A 269 6.79 13.26 38.50
C GLU A 269 6.55 14.20 37.33
N PRO A 270 7.57 14.96 36.88
CA PRO A 270 7.42 15.70 35.64
C PRO A 270 6.99 14.69 34.59
N THR A 271 5.86 14.95 33.94
CA THR A 271 5.41 14.16 32.79
C THR A 271 6.60 13.90 31.87
N LEU A 272 6.65 12.79 31.14
CA LEU A 272 7.82 12.53 30.25
C LEU A 272 8.13 13.74 29.34
N ARG A 273 7.10 14.55 29.01
CA ARG A 273 7.21 15.84 28.32
C ARG A 273 7.97 16.93 29.10
N GLU A 274 7.80 17.03 30.41
CA GLU A 274 8.49 17.95 31.32
C GLU A 274 9.88 17.46 31.72
N ARG A 275 10.10 16.12 31.75
CA ARG A 275 11.40 15.50 31.99
C ARG A 275 12.39 15.81 30.86
N TYR A 276 11.99 15.61 29.61
CA TYR A 276 12.90 15.82 28.48
C TYR A 276 12.68 17.18 27.83
N GLN A 277 13.51 18.15 28.21
CA GLN A 277 13.42 19.53 27.76
C GLN A 277 14.19 19.72 26.45
N THR A 278 13.54 20.29 25.43
CA THR A 278 14.17 20.64 24.16
C THR A 278 15.06 21.87 24.34
N GLU A 279 16.33 21.79 23.93
CA GLU A 279 17.27 22.90 23.99
C GLU A 279 17.45 23.57 22.61
N ARG A 280 17.88 22.79 21.60
CA ARG A 280 18.27 23.31 20.28
C ARG A 280 17.86 22.35 19.17
N LEU A 281 17.34 22.88 18.06
CA LEU A 281 17.08 22.08 16.86
C LEU A 281 18.40 21.59 16.24
N LEU A 282 18.51 20.27 16.04
CA LEU A 282 19.64 19.62 15.36
C LEU A 282 19.38 19.46 13.86
N GLY A 283 18.12 19.25 13.45
CA GLY A 283 17.74 19.14 12.04
C GLY A 283 16.24 18.92 11.83
N VAL A 284 15.77 19.09 10.59
CA VAL A 284 14.39 18.83 10.17
C VAL A 284 14.40 17.71 9.12
N GLY A 285 13.78 16.57 9.44
CA GLY A 285 13.64 15.43 8.54
C GLY A 285 12.26 15.35 7.87
N GLY A 286 12.07 14.32 7.03
CA GLY A 286 10.81 14.11 6.29
C GLY A 286 9.59 13.96 7.20
N TYR A 287 9.72 13.16 8.26
CA TYR A 287 8.64 12.80 9.18
C TYR A 287 8.58 13.64 10.48
N GLY A 288 9.57 14.50 10.74
CA GLY A 288 9.66 15.19 12.03
C GLY A 288 10.87 16.09 12.21
N GLU A 289 10.91 16.78 13.34
CA GLU A 289 12.00 17.66 13.77
C GLU A 289 12.86 16.95 14.83
N VAL A 290 14.17 17.10 14.78
CA VAL A 290 15.12 16.47 15.71
C VAL A 290 15.78 17.55 16.54
N TYR A 291 15.66 17.45 17.87
CA TYR A 291 16.19 18.41 18.83
C TYR A 291 17.25 17.76 19.71
N LEU A 292 18.30 18.52 20.04
CA LEU A 292 19.09 18.30 21.23
C LEU A 292 18.23 18.73 22.42
N GLY A 293 18.16 17.87 23.42
CA GLY A 293 17.47 18.14 24.66
C GLY A 293 18.30 17.75 25.86
N ARG A 294 17.73 17.99 27.03
CA ARG A 294 18.29 17.60 28.31
C ARG A 294 17.23 16.86 29.11
N ASP A 295 17.63 15.73 29.66
CA ASP A 295 16.86 15.08 30.71
C ASP A 295 17.01 15.93 31.99
N SER A 296 15.94 16.57 32.43
CA SER A 296 15.92 17.46 33.60
C SER A 296 16.12 16.72 34.91
N VAL A 297 15.95 15.39 34.92
CA VAL A 297 16.18 14.52 36.07
C VAL A 297 17.65 14.11 36.16
N THR A 298 18.23 13.59 35.07
CA THR A 298 19.62 13.07 35.07
C THR A 298 20.68 14.10 34.66
N GLY A 299 20.25 15.24 34.09
CA GLY A 299 21.11 16.27 33.54
C GLY A 299 21.81 15.90 32.22
N ARG A 300 21.60 14.68 31.73
CA ARG A 300 22.25 14.15 30.51
C ARG A 300 21.65 14.74 29.25
N ALA A 301 22.50 14.91 28.23
CA ALA A 301 22.06 15.30 26.90
C ALA A 301 21.32 14.14 26.22
N VAL A 302 20.22 14.46 25.54
CA VAL A 302 19.36 13.50 24.83
C VAL A 302 19.01 14.04 23.45
N VAL A 303 18.59 13.17 22.53
CA VAL A 303 17.99 13.56 21.25
C VAL A 303 16.49 13.33 21.32
N ILE A 304 15.70 14.34 20.94
CA ILE A 304 14.25 14.32 20.95
C ILE A 304 13.75 14.48 19.51
N LYS A 305 13.22 13.41 18.93
CA LYS A 305 12.61 13.40 17.59
C LYS A 305 11.10 13.59 17.72
N ARG A 306 10.58 14.69 17.20
CA ARG A 306 9.15 15.07 17.27
C ARG A 306 8.49 14.90 15.91
N LEU A 307 7.37 14.17 15.84
CA LEU A 307 6.58 14.07 14.62
C LEU A 307 5.83 15.38 14.31
N LYS A 308 5.68 15.69 13.02
CA LYS A 308 4.92 16.85 12.55
C LYS A 308 3.42 16.71 12.91
N PRO A 309 2.76 17.74 13.46
CA PRO A 309 1.34 17.67 13.85
C PRO A 309 0.39 17.27 12.71
N GLU A 310 0.72 17.62 11.47
CA GLU A 310 -0.08 17.34 10.28
C GLU A 310 -0.10 15.83 9.96
N LEU A 311 1.02 15.14 10.13
CA LEU A 311 1.15 13.68 9.97
C LEU A 311 0.35 12.94 11.05
N VAL A 312 0.33 13.49 12.28
CA VAL A 312 -0.43 12.93 13.40
C VAL A 312 -1.95 13.04 13.16
N ALA A 313 -2.40 14.08 12.47
CA ALA A 313 -3.82 14.32 12.18
C ALA A 313 -4.36 13.55 10.96
N GLN A 314 -3.50 13.23 9.97
CA GLN A 314 -3.90 12.61 8.70
C GLN A 314 -3.93 11.07 8.75
N ASP A 315 -3.04 10.44 9.51
CA ASP A 315 -2.99 8.98 9.63
C ASP A 315 -2.77 8.53 11.10
N PRO A 316 -3.86 8.41 11.88
CA PRO A 316 -3.81 7.89 13.25
C PRO A 316 -3.27 6.46 13.35
N ALA A 317 -3.35 5.67 12.27
CA ALA A 317 -2.83 4.31 12.24
C ALA A 317 -1.30 4.30 12.08
N PHE A 318 -0.72 5.21 11.29
CA PHE A 318 0.73 5.43 11.21
C PHE A 318 1.31 5.83 12.57
N VAL A 319 0.66 6.74 13.30
CA VAL A 319 1.10 7.14 14.65
C VAL A 319 1.09 5.96 15.63
N THR A 320 0.03 5.15 15.60
CA THR A 320 -0.10 3.95 16.44
C THR A 320 0.99 2.92 16.09
N ARG A 321 1.34 2.76 14.81
CA ARG A 321 2.44 1.88 14.36
C ARG A 321 3.82 2.45 14.75
N PHE A 322 4.06 3.74 14.54
CA PHE A 322 5.30 4.46 14.89
C PHE A 322 5.64 4.33 16.38
N VAL A 323 4.65 4.50 17.27
CA VAL A 323 4.83 4.33 18.72
C VAL A 323 5.09 2.86 19.08
N ARG A 324 4.37 1.90 18.48
CA ARG A 324 4.61 0.47 18.69
C ARG A 324 6.00 0.02 18.24
N GLU A 325 6.49 0.57 17.13
CA GLU A 325 7.82 0.26 16.61
C GLU A 325 8.91 0.91 17.48
N ALA A 326 8.70 2.14 17.97
CA ALA A 326 9.58 2.77 18.97
C ALA A 326 9.71 1.88 20.22
N GLN A 327 8.59 1.29 20.66
CA GLN A 327 8.55 0.37 21.79
C GLN A 327 9.25 -0.96 21.51
N ALA A 328 9.16 -1.49 20.28
CA ALA A 328 9.89 -2.69 19.86
C ALA A 328 11.41 -2.43 19.83
N LEU A 329 11.84 -1.28 19.30
CA LEU A 329 13.24 -0.88 19.24
C LEU A 329 13.85 -0.58 20.62
N ARG A 330 13.04 -0.22 21.63
CA ARG A 330 13.51 -0.14 23.04
C ARG A 330 14.02 -1.47 23.59
N GLN A 331 13.64 -2.59 22.98
CA GLN A 331 14.12 -3.93 23.35
C GLN A 331 15.50 -4.24 22.74
N LEU A 332 15.99 -3.42 21.79
CA LEU A 332 17.34 -3.50 21.25
C LEU A 332 18.31 -2.77 22.18
N ASN A 333 19.00 -3.53 23.03
CA ASN A 333 20.15 -3.05 23.78
C ASN A 333 21.43 -3.60 23.15
N HIS A 334 22.24 -2.74 22.53
CA HIS A 334 23.49 -3.11 21.88
C HIS A 334 24.48 -1.93 21.86
N PRO A 335 25.79 -2.12 22.11
CA PRO A 335 26.78 -1.03 22.15
C PRO A 335 26.89 -0.23 20.83
N ASN A 336 26.59 -0.88 19.70
CA ASN A 336 26.59 -0.28 18.36
C ASN A 336 25.19 0.08 17.84
N ILE A 337 24.18 0.19 18.70
CA ILE A 337 22.83 0.70 18.37
C ILE A 337 22.49 1.85 19.32
N VAL A 338 21.95 2.94 18.79
CA VAL A 338 21.49 4.07 19.61
C VAL A 338 20.31 3.65 20.48
N THR A 339 20.44 3.86 21.78
CA THR A 339 19.45 3.47 22.78
C THR A 339 18.24 4.41 22.77
N ILE A 340 17.03 3.84 22.65
CA ILE A 340 15.78 4.58 22.83
C ILE A 340 15.43 4.64 24.32
N LEU A 341 15.36 5.86 24.85
CA LEU A 341 15.12 6.13 26.28
C LEU A 341 13.61 6.19 26.59
N ALA A 342 12.82 6.86 25.74
CA ALA A 342 11.38 7.02 25.94
C ALA A 342 10.61 7.25 24.63
N ALA A 343 9.31 6.94 24.64
CA ALA A 343 8.33 7.38 23.65
C ALA A 343 7.22 8.14 24.38
N ILE A 344 6.88 9.34 23.92
CA ILE A 344 5.97 10.27 24.58
C ILE A 344 4.77 10.53 23.67
N GLU A 345 3.58 10.23 24.17
CA GLU A 345 2.29 10.46 23.53
C GLU A 345 1.41 11.31 24.46
N GLN A 346 1.46 12.64 24.32
CA GLN A 346 0.68 13.54 25.19
C GLN A 346 0.25 14.81 24.44
N ALA A 347 -1.02 15.21 24.61
CA ALA A 347 -1.61 16.44 24.05
C ALA A 347 -1.46 16.58 22.52
N GLY A 348 -1.56 15.47 21.77
CA GLY A 348 -1.45 15.46 20.31
C GLY A 348 -0.03 15.58 19.76
N GLU A 349 0.99 15.51 20.61
CA GLU A 349 2.40 15.47 20.20
C GLU A 349 3.02 14.10 20.45
N GLN A 350 3.74 13.60 19.44
CA GLN A 350 4.43 12.31 19.47
C GLN A 350 5.95 12.56 19.43
N ARG A 351 6.68 12.09 20.45
CA ARG A 351 8.14 12.28 20.56
C ARG A 351 8.84 10.97 20.88
N ILE A 352 9.99 10.72 20.25
CA ILE A 352 10.93 9.66 20.64
C ILE A 352 12.15 10.32 21.25
N VAL A 353 12.55 9.86 22.43
CA VAL A 353 13.75 10.31 23.14
C VAL A 353 14.79 9.20 23.07
N MET A 354 15.99 9.55 22.65
CA MET A 354 17.12 8.63 22.50
C MET A 354 18.40 9.24 23.09
N GLU A 355 19.42 8.42 23.32
CA GLU A 355 20.71 8.92 23.79
C GLU A 355 21.36 9.87 22.76
N TYR A 356 22.14 10.84 23.25
CA TYR A 356 22.91 11.74 22.38
C TYR A 356 24.31 11.19 22.10
N VAL A 357 24.64 11.01 20.83
CA VAL A 357 25.97 10.56 20.37
C VAL A 357 26.71 11.75 19.72
N PRO A 358 27.83 12.23 20.29
CA PRO A 358 28.38 13.54 19.95
C PRO A 358 29.36 13.60 18.76
N GLY A 359 29.85 12.47 18.24
CA GLY A 359 30.96 12.43 17.29
C GLY A 359 30.60 12.62 15.81
N GLY A 360 29.36 13.02 15.51
CA GLY A 360 28.87 13.22 14.14
C GLY A 360 28.51 11.92 13.42
N THR A 361 28.24 12.00 12.12
CA THR A 361 27.85 10.86 11.27
C THR A 361 29.05 10.26 10.53
N LEU A 362 28.91 9.04 10.04
CA LEU A 362 29.90 8.42 9.14
C LEU A 362 29.99 9.14 7.79
N ARG A 363 28.91 9.83 7.37
CA ARG A 363 28.92 10.76 6.23
C ARG A 363 29.90 11.90 6.45
N ASP A 364 29.84 12.57 7.61
CA ASP A 364 30.75 13.67 7.96
C ASP A 364 32.22 13.22 7.92
N LEU A 365 32.49 12.00 8.40
CA LEU A 365 33.83 11.42 8.37
C LEU A 365 34.32 11.21 6.92
N LEU A 366 33.48 10.65 6.05
CA LEU A 366 33.80 10.42 4.65
C LEU A 366 34.02 11.71 3.86
N GLU A 367 33.23 12.74 4.11
CA GLU A 367 33.40 14.05 3.47
C GLU A 367 34.70 14.74 3.91
N LYS A 368 35.09 14.56 5.17
CA LYS A 368 36.29 15.16 5.75
C LYS A 368 37.57 14.47 5.31
N GLU A 369 37.58 13.14 5.29
CA GLU A 369 38.81 12.34 5.10
C GLU A 369 38.89 11.66 3.72
N GLY A 370 37.78 11.63 2.97
CA GLY A 370 37.70 10.87 1.71
C GLY A 370 37.64 9.35 1.95
N PRO A 371 38.07 8.53 0.97
CA PRO A 371 38.08 7.07 1.10
C PRO A 371 38.91 6.59 2.30
N LEU A 372 38.36 5.71 3.13
CA LEU A 372 39.01 5.18 4.34
C LEU A 372 39.95 4.01 4.01
N SER A 373 41.00 3.78 4.80
CA SER A 373 41.87 2.60 4.64
C SER A 373 41.06 1.30 4.80
N CYS A 374 41.44 0.23 4.07
CA CYS A 374 40.80 -1.09 4.18
C CYS A 374 40.67 -1.58 5.63
N GLU A 375 41.71 -1.40 6.46
CA GLU A 375 41.70 -1.79 7.86
C GLU A 375 40.62 -1.07 8.67
N ARG A 376 40.54 0.26 8.54
CA ARG A 376 39.51 1.07 9.21
C ARG A 376 38.09 0.75 8.71
N SER A 377 37.92 0.54 7.40
CA SER A 377 36.63 0.13 6.83
C SER A 377 36.18 -1.22 7.37
N LEU A 378 37.11 -2.18 7.53
CA LEU A 378 36.81 -3.50 8.12
C LEU A 378 36.44 -3.41 9.61
N ILE A 379 37.09 -2.55 10.39
CA ILE A 379 36.75 -2.35 11.81
C ILE A 379 35.31 -1.83 11.93
N ILE A 380 34.98 -0.75 11.21
CA ILE A 380 33.63 -0.17 11.21
C ILE A 380 32.61 -1.19 10.70
N ALA A 381 32.92 -1.91 9.62
CA ALA A 381 32.03 -2.92 9.05
C ALA A 381 31.73 -4.06 10.04
N LEU A 382 32.72 -4.54 10.81
CA LEU A 382 32.50 -5.60 11.79
C LEU A 382 31.56 -5.17 12.92
N GLU A 383 31.74 -3.97 13.45
CA GLU A 383 30.89 -3.42 14.52
C GLU A 383 29.44 -3.18 14.05
N LEU A 384 29.26 -2.74 12.80
CA LEU A 384 27.95 -2.59 12.18
C LEU A 384 27.29 -3.94 11.86
N ALA A 385 28.06 -4.93 11.41
CA ALA A 385 27.55 -6.26 11.09
C ALA A 385 27.07 -7.02 12.35
N ASP A 386 27.73 -6.81 13.48
CA ASP A 386 27.29 -7.34 14.79
C ASP A 386 25.94 -6.72 15.21
N ALA A 387 25.83 -5.39 15.12
CA ALA A 387 24.59 -4.66 15.40
C ALA A 387 23.41 -5.12 14.51
N LEU A 388 23.63 -5.24 13.20
CA LEU A 388 22.62 -5.70 12.26
C LEU A 388 22.25 -7.17 12.49
N SER A 389 23.21 -8.03 12.86
CA SER A 389 22.92 -9.42 13.24
C SER A 389 22.00 -9.49 14.45
N ARG A 390 22.21 -8.63 15.46
CA ARG A 390 21.33 -8.54 16.64
C ARG A 390 19.92 -8.08 16.26
N ALA A 391 19.79 -7.09 15.38
CA ALA A 391 18.49 -6.60 14.92
C ALA A 391 17.73 -7.66 14.09
N HIS A 392 18.41 -8.30 13.14
CA HIS A 392 17.82 -9.34 12.27
C HIS A 392 17.31 -10.53 13.08
N HIS A 393 18.00 -10.90 14.16
CA HIS A 393 17.54 -11.98 15.04
C HIS A 393 16.16 -11.66 15.66
N LEU A 394 15.94 -10.40 16.05
CA LEU A 394 14.67 -9.93 16.58
C LEU A 394 13.61 -9.69 15.48
N ASN A 395 13.86 -10.16 14.25
CA ASN A 395 13.07 -9.88 13.04
C ASN A 395 12.93 -8.39 12.73
N ILE A 396 13.91 -7.57 13.14
CA ILE A 396 13.96 -6.13 12.88
C ILE A 396 14.94 -5.92 11.72
N ILE A 397 14.43 -5.44 10.59
CA ILE A 397 15.21 -5.08 9.40
C ILE A 397 15.42 -3.57 9.42
N HIS A 398 16.63 -3.08 9.17
CA HIS A 398 16.98 -1.66 9.24
C HIS A 398 16.37 -0.84 8.10
N ARG A 399 16.37 -1.34 6.86
CA ARG A 399 15.68 -0.81 5.66
C ARG A 399 16.14 0.56 5.11
N ASP A 400 16.87 1.36 5.89
CA ASP A 400 17.47 2.65 5.49
C ASP A 400 18.93 2.76 5.95
N LEU A 401 19.76 1.76 5.63
CA LEU A 401 21.16 1.75 6.02
C LEU A 401 22.00 2.62 5.05
N LYS A 402 22.60 3.69 5.57
CA LYS A 402 23.45 4.66 4.85
C LYS A 402 24.41 5.37 5.82
N PRO A 403 25.50 6.02 5.34
CA PRO A 403 26.45 6.71 6.22
C PRO A 403 25.83 7.78 7.13
N ASP A 404 24.75 8.42 6.70
CA ASP A 404 24.00 9.42 7.48
C ASP A 404 23.33 8.83 8.73
N ASN A 405 22.99 7.54 8.71
CA ASN A 405 22.32 6.82 9.81
C ASN A 405 23.33 6.01 10.67
N VAL A 406 24.62 6.25 10.52
CA VAL A 406 25.68 5.70 11.38
C VAL A 406 26.34 6.85 12.15
N LEU A 407 26.08 6.93 13.45
CA LEU A 407 26.70 7.93 14.33
C LEU A 407 28.03 7.43 14.88
N LEU A 408 28.95 8.34 15.18
CA LEU A 408 30.24 8.02 15.77
C LEU A 408 30.26 8.50 17.22
N ALA A 409 30.62 7.63 18.15
CA ALA A 409 30.88 8.04 19.53
C ALA A 409 32.18 8.84 19.63
N ALA A 410 32.47 9.43 20.79
CA ALA A 410 33.65 10.28 20.98
C ALA A 410 34.98 9.54 20.76
N ASP A 411 35.00 8.22 20.96
CA ASP A 411 36.14 7.34 20.70
C ASP A 411 36.19 6.80 19.25
N GLY A 412 35.21 7.17 18.41
CA GLY A 412 35.09 6.73 17.02
C GLY A 412 34.28 5.46 16.80
N THR A 413 33.69 4.87 17.84
CA THR A 413 32.85 3.67 17.73
C THR A 413 31.56 3.97 16.97
N PRO A 414 31.18 3.18 15.93
CA PRO A 414 29.96 3.39 15.15
C PRO A 414 28.72 2.89 15.90
N ARG A 415 27.63 3.65 15.78
CA ARG A 415 26.30 3.34 16.34
C ARG A 415 25.22 3.56 15.31
N LEU A 416 24.43 2.52 15.05
CA LEU A 416 23.27 2.58 14.16
C LEU A 416 22.13 3.36 14.80
N THR A 417 21.52 4.24 14.02
CA THR A 417 20.31 4.98 14.40
C THR A 417 19.28 4.90 13.28
N ASP A 418 18.07 5.41 13.53
CA ASP A 418 17.01 5.50 12.53
C ASP A 418 16.66 4.14 11.86
N PHE A 419 16.58 3.07 12.67
CA PHE A 419 16.03 1.78 12.28
C PHE A 419 14.62 1.96 11.74
N GLY A 420 14.43 1.98 10.42
CA GLY A 420 13.16 1.74 9.74
C GLY A 420 11.90 2.46 10.23
N MET A 421 11.98 3.42 11.16
CA MET A 421 10.88 3.90 12.01
C MET A 421 9.76 4.60 11.25
N ALA A 422 9.93 4.79 9.94
CA ALA A 422 8.94 5.37 9.04
C ALA A 422 8.55 4.43 7.88
N ARG A 423 8.99 3.16 7.91
CA ARG A 423 8.81 2.16 6.84
C ARG A 423 8.70 0.72 7.38
N LEU A 424 7.70 0.41 8.21
CA LEU A 424 7.31 -0.97 8.53
C LEU A 424 5.79 -1.12 8.37
N THR A 425 5.26 -1.67 7.27
CA THR A 425 5.28 -3.10 6.83
C THR A 425 5.15 -3.21 5.29
N HIS A 426 4.81 -4.38 4.70
CA HIS A 426 4.67 -4.61 3.24
C HIS A 426 3.71 -3.69 2.49
N ASP A 427 2.98 -2.85 3.23
CA ASP A 427 2.14 -1.75 2.71
C ASP A 427 2.90 -0.41 2.60
N ASP A 428 4.10 -0.29 3.17
CA ASP A 428 4.91 0.95 3.27
C ASP A 428 6.19 0.92 2.42
N VAL A 429 6.35 -0.10 1.57
CA VAL A 429 7.10 0.06 0.29
C VAL A 429 6.15 0.57 -0.81
N ARG A 430 5.00 1.14 -0.42
CA ARG A 430 4.35 2.21 -1.19
C ARG A 430 5.19 3.47 -0.96
N LEU A 431 5.63 4.10 -2.04
CA LEU A 431 6.13 5.48 -2.01
C LEU A 431 5.03 6.36 -1.40
N THR A 432 5.12 6.64 -0.11
CA THR A 432 4.17 7.48 0.60
C THR A 432 4.73 8.88 0.71
N GLN A 433 3.93 9.84 0.24
CA GLN A 433 4.32 11.16 -0.26
C GLN A 433 5.21 11.07 -1.50
N PRO A 434 4.62 11.29 -2.67
CA PRO A 434 5.45 11.55 -3.83
C PRO A 434 6.73 12.45 -3.61
N GLY A 435 7.89 12.01 -4.06
CA GLY A 435 9.10 12.86 -4.14
C GLY A 435 9.85 13.15 -2.85
N MET A 436 9.46 12.55 -1.73
CA MET A 436 10.47 12.14 -0.75
C MET A 436 10.71 10.64 -0.90
N ILE A 437 11.72 10.29 -1.71
CA ILE A 437 12.56 9.18 -1.29
C ILE A 437 13.21 9.69 0.00
N VAL A 438 12.70 9.25 1.15
CA VAL A 438 13.41 9.44 2.40
C VAL A 438 14.61 8.51 2.35
N GLY A 439 15.76 9.10 1.98
CA GLY A 439 17.02 8.40 1.78
C GLY A 439 17.65 8.70 0.41
N SER A 440 18.96 8.51 0.34
CA SER A 440 19.65 8.53 -0.95
C SER A 440 19.29 7.23 -1.68
N PRO A 441 18.59 7.27 -2.84
CA PRO A 441 18.09 6.08 -3.55
C PRO A 441 19.19 5.09 -3.95
N VAL A 442 20.44 5.53 -3.85
CA VAL A 442 21.67 4.79 -4.16
C VAL A 442 21.86 3.55 -3.28
N TYR A 443 21.32 3.52 -2.04
CA TYR A 443 21.45 2.38 -1.13
C TYR A 443 20.29 1.38 -1.22
N LEU A 444 19.24 1.67 -1.99
CA LEU A 444 18.08 0.78 -2.10
C LEU A 444 18.46 -0.52 -2.82
N SER A 445 17.96 -1.64 -2.31
CA SER A 445 18.13 -2.95 -2.95
C SER A 445 17.22 -3.10 -4.17
N PRO A 446 17.58 -3.94 -5.16
CA PRO A 446 16.76 -4.16 -6.35
C PRO A 446 15.32 -4.57 -6.02
N GLU A 447 15.13 -5.42 -5.01
CA GLU A 447 13.82 -5.82 -4.52
C GLU A 447 13.02 -4.68 -3.88
N ALA A 448 13.68 -3.76 -3.17
CA ALA A 448 13.02 -2.56 -2.64
C ALA A 448 12.55 -1.62 -3.76
N LEU A 449 13.31 -1.53 -4.86
CA LEU A 449 12.91 -0.74 -6.05
C LEU A 449 11.76 -1.38 -6.84
N ARG A 450 11.62 -2.71 -6.79
CA ARG A 450 10.51 -3.44 -7.42
C ARG A 450 9.28 -3.55 -6.52
N GLY A 451 9.35 -3.03 -5.28
CA GLY A 451 8.27 -3.12 -4.30
C GLY A 451 8.01 -4.55 -3.81
N GLU A 452 9.03 -5.42 -3.87
CA GLU A 452 8.95 -6.79 -3.34
C GLU A 452 9.09 -6.80 -1.80
N GLU A 453 8.69 -7.90 -1.16
CA GLU A 453 8.88 -8.13 0.27
C GLU A 453 10.38 -8.11 0.64
N LEU A 454 10.74 -7.28 1.63
CA LEU A 454 12.11 -7.14 2.14
C LEU A 454 12.40 -8.16 3.23
N ASP A 455 13.59 -8.74 3.18
CA ASP A 455 14.13 -9.66 4.17
C ASP A 455 15.52 -9.16 4.64
N PRO A 456 16.18 -9.80 5.63
CA PRO A 456 17.51 -9.40 6.10
C PRO A 456 18.59 -9.23 5.01
N ARG A 457 18.43 -9.89 3.85
CA ARG A 457 19.37 -9.79 2.70
C ARG A 457 19.25 -8.46 1.95
N SER A 458 18.18 -7.69 2.18
CA SER A 458 18.08 -6.31 1.72
C SER A 458 19.02 -5.38 2.50
N ASP A 459 19.19 -5.58 3.80
CA ASP A 459 20.20 -4.84 4.59
C ASP A 459 21.62 -5.26 4.20
N ILE A 460 21.85 -6.53 3.80
CA ILE A 460 23.14 -6.99 3.28
C ILE A 460 23.53 -6.23 2.00
N TRP A 461 22.56 -5.96 1.12
CA TRP A 461 22.79 -5.13 -0.06
C TRP A 461 23.20 -3.71 0.34
N SER A 462 22.41 -3.03 1.17
CA SER A 462 22.66 -1.65 1.61
C SER A 462 24.00 -1.54 2.35
N PHE A 463 24.34 -2.56 3.14
CA PHE A 463 25.62 -2.68 3.83
C PHE A 463 26.79 -2.85 2.83
N GLY A 464 26.57 -3.58 1.73
CA GLY A 464 27.53 -3.70 0.62
C GLY A 464 27.76 -2.37 -0.10
N VAL A 465 26.70 -1.57 -0.33
CA VAL A 465 26.80 -0.23 -0.93
C VAL A 465 27.59 0.70 -0.01
N LEU A 466 27.29 0.67 1.30
CA LEU A 466 28.01 1.44 2.33
C LEU A 466 29.49 1.05 2.38
N LEU A 467 29.82 -0.24 2.44
CA LEU A 467 31.20 -0.71 2.49
C LEU A 467 31.98 -0.37 1.21
N TYR A 468 31.35 -0.47 0.03
CA TYR A 468 31.94 -0.03 -1.22
C TYR A 468 32.30 1.46 -1.17
N GLU A 469 31.38 2.29 -0.68
CA GLU A 469 31.62 3.73 -0.55
C GLU A 469 32.71 4.07 0.47
N LEU A 470 32.79 3.36 1.60
CA LEU A 470 33.89 3.55 2.55
C LEU A 470 35.26 3.33 1.91
N LEU A 471 35.35 2.38 0.98
CA LEU A 471 36.59 2.03 0.29
C LEU A 471 36.89 2.94 -0.90
N ALA A 472 35.87 3.34 -1.67
CA ALA A 472 36.01 4.09 -2.92
C ALA A 472 35.78 5.61 -2.78
N GLY A 473 35.22 6.07 -1.67
CA GLY A 473 34.78 7.45 -1.43
C GLY A 473 33.53 7.88 -2.21
N ARG A 474 32.97 6.99 -3.05
CA ARG A 474 31.73 7.19 -3.79
C ARG A 474 30.97 5.87 -3.91
N PRO A 475 29.63 5.90 -4.01
CA PRO A 475 28.83 4.68 -4.14
C PRO A 475 29.06 3.97 -5.49
N PRO A 476 28.72 2.67 -5.59
CA PRO A 476 28.89 1.88 -6.81
C PRO A 476 27.97 2.28 -7.96
N PHE A 477 26.82 2.90 -7.68
CA PHE A 477 25.87 3.34 -8.72
C PHE A 477 25.65 4.86 -8.60
N ASP A 478 26.19 5.63 -9.54
CA ASP A 478 26.06 7.10 -9.61
C ASP A 478 25.46 7.55 -10.97
N GLY A 479 24.87 8.74 -11.02
CA GLY A 479 24.23 9.28 -12.23
C GLY A 479 23.60 10.66 -12.04
N SER A 480 23.51 11.46 -13.13
CA SER A 480 23.03 12.85 -13.08
C SER A 480 21.51 13.01 -12.98
N ARG A 481 20.76 11.91 -13.15
CA ARG A 481 19.29 11.87 -13.09
C ARG A 481 18.86 10.68 -12.25
N LEU A 482 17.86 10.87 -11.40
CA LEU A 482 17.33 9.85 -10.49
C LEU A 482 16.99 8.54 -11.22
N MET A 483 16.28 8.61 -12.34
CA MET A 483 15.89 7.43 -13.12
C MET A 483 17.09 6.65 -13.69
N ALA A 484 18.22 7.31 -13.93
CA ALA A 484 19.44 6.64 -14.39
C ALA A 484 20.05 5.80 -13.25
N VAL A 485 20.09 6.34 -12.03
CA VAL A 485 20.58 5.62 -10.83
C VAL A 485 19.70 4.41 -10.52
N LEU A 486 18.37 4.59 -10.55
CA LEU A 486 17.42 3.49 -10.32
C LEU A 486 17.54 2.40 -11.39
N SER A 487 17.67 2.78 -12.66
CA SER A 487 17.92 1.82 -13.75
C SER A 487 19.24 1.06 -13.57
N SER A 488 20.31 1.72 -13.11
CA SER A 488 21.60 1.08 -12.83
C SER A 488 21.52 0.07 -11.69
N ILE A 489 20.77 0.37 -10.63
CA ILE A 489 20.53 -0.57 -9.53
C ILE A 489 19.79 -1.80 -10.03
N LEU A 490 18.81 -1.65 -10.94
CA LEU A 490 18.02 -2.77 -11.46
C LEU A 490 18.74 -3.62 -12.52
N HIS A 491 19.52 -3.00 -13.41
CA HIS A 491 19.96 -3.64 -14.64
C HIS A 491 21.49 -3.64 -14.87
N SER A 492 22.24 -2.72 -14.25
CA SER A 492 23.69 -2.63 -14.51
C SER A 492 24.49 -3.57 -13.64
N SER A 493 25.56 -4.14 -14.18
CA SER A 493 26.53 -4.93 -13.42
C SER A 493 27.21 -4.08 -12.34
N THR A 494 27.45 -4.67 -11.17
CA THR A 494 28.19 -4.02 -10.07
C THR A 494 29.63 -3.70 -10.52
N PRO A 495 30.10 -2.44 -10.39
CA PRO A 495 31.47 -2.10 -10.72
C PRO A 495 32.47 -2.85 -9.85
N ASP A 496 33.58 -3.25 -10.46
CA ASP A 496 34.68 -3.91 -9.75
C ASP A 496 35.44 -2.89 -8.90
N ILE A 497 35.40 -3.06 -7.58
CA ILE A 497 36.06 -2.17 -6.62
C ILE A 497 37.57 -2.09 -6.85
N THR A 498 38.20 -3.14 -7.40
CA THR A 498 39.64 -3.15 -7.67
C THR A 498 40.06 -2.18 -8.77
N GLN A 499 39.12 -1.79 -9.64
CA GLN A 499 39.35 -0.75 -10.66
C GLN A 499 39.31 0.66 -10.05
N ALA A 500 38.47 0.86 -9.03
CA ALA A 500 38.44 2.12 -8.28
C ALA A 500 39.59 2.21 -7.27
N ARG A 501 40.02 1.07 -6.72
CA ARG A 501 41.02 0.98 -5.66
C ARG A 501 41.78 -0.35 -5.66
N SER A 502 43.03 -0.33 -6.10
CA SER A 502 43.84 -1.54 -6.32
C SER A 502 44.41 -2.21 -5.06
N ASP A 503 44.44 -1.53 -3.90
CA ASP A 503 44.92 -2.07 -2.62
C ASP A 503 43.85 -2.88 -1.86
N VAL A 504 42.62 -3.01 -2.39
CA VAL A 504 41.56 -3.83 -1.80
C VAL A 504 41.92 -5.32 -1.92
N PRO A 505 41.95 -6.09 -0.81
CA PRO A 505 42.23 -7.52 -0.86
C PRO A 505 41.21 -8.28 -1.75
N PRO A 506 41.64 -9.20 -2.62
CA PRO A 506 40.71 -9.96 -3.47
C PRO A 506 39.58 -10.67 -2.72
N PRO A 507 39.80 -11.26 -1.52
CA PRO A 507 38.71 -11.81 -0.71
C PRO A 507 37.63 -10.78 -0.34
N LEU A 508 38.00 -9.52 -0.08
CA LEU A 508 37.07 -8.44 0.25
C LEU A 508 36.30 -7.98 -1.00
N ALA A 509 36.96 -7.89 -2.15
CA ALA A 509 36.31 -7.59 -3.43
C ALA A 509 35.27 -8.67 -3.80
N ASN A 510 35.60 -9.94 -3.62
CA ASN A 510 34.68 -11.06 -3.87
C ASN A 510 33.46 -11.07 -2.93
N LEU A 511 33.65 -10.72 -1.66
CA LEU A 511 32.55 -10.57 -0.71
C LEU A 511 31.62 -9.42 -1.12
N LEU A 512 32.18 -8.25 -1.46
CA LEU A 512 31.41 -7.10 -1.95
C LEU A 512 30.59 -7.43 -3.20
N GLN A 513 31.18 -8.17 -4.15
CA GLN A 513 30.47 -8.58 -5.37
C GLN A 513 29.25 -9.47 -5.07
N ARG A 514 29.35 -10.40 -4.11
CA ARG A 514 28.21 -11.22 -3.67
C ARG A 514 27.17 -10.44 -2.90
N MET A 515 27.58 -9.53 -2.01
CA MET A 515 26.65 -8.67 -1.27
C MET A 515 25.83 -7.78 -2.21
N LEU A 516 26.44 -7.33 -3.32
CA LEU A 516 25.83 -6.52 -4.37
C LEU A 516 25.30 -7.34 -5.56
N ALA A 517 24.96 -8.62 -5.34
CA ALA A 517 24.28 -9.43 -6.34
C ALA A 517 22.81 -8.99 -6.52
N LYS A 518 22.36 -8.85 -7.77
CA LYS A 518 21.01 -8.36 -8.07
C LYS A 518 19.92 -9.33 -7.64
N ASP A 519 20.20 -10.61 -7.82
CA ASP A 519 19.42 -11.72 -7.28
C ASP A 519 19.78 -11.92 -5.80
N ARG A 520 18.77 -11.85 -4.93
CA ARG A 520 18.95 -11.94 -3.48
C ARG A 520 19.41 -13.34 -3.02
N GLU A 521 19.12 -14.40 -3.78
CA GLU A 521 19.55 -15.77 -3.45
C GLU A 521 21.05 -15.99 -3.65
N GLN A 522 21.72 -15.08 -4.38
CA GLN A 522 23.17 -15.13 -4.60
C GLN A 522 23.96 -14.36 -3.53
N ARG A 523 23.26 -13.66 -2.62
CA ARG A 523 23.87 -12.93 -1.51
C ARG A 523 24.17 -13.89 -0.35
N PRO A 524 25.08 -13.52 0.58
CA PRO A 524 25.22 -14.22 1.85
C PRO A 524 23.87 -14.40 2.55
N ALA A 525 23.65 -15.54 3.19
CA ALA A 525 22.35 -15.91 3.72
C ALA A 525 21.94 -15.10 4.97
N SER A 526 22.92 -14.53 5.69
CA SER A 526 22.71 -13.72 6.89
C SER A 526 23.85 -12.71 7.11
N MET A 527 23.58 -11.66 7.89
CA MET A 527 24.61 -10.67 8.26
C MET A 527 25.71 -11.29 9.13
N ARG A 528 25.39 -12.32 9.91
CA ARG A 528 26.37 -13.09 10.69
C ARG A 528 27.38 -13.81 9.80
N GLN A 529 26.95 -14.32 8.64
CA GLN A 529 27.86 -14.88 7.64
C GLN A 529 28.80 -13.80 7.10
N VAL A 530 28.28 -12.60 6.81
CA VAL A 530 29.09 -11.45 6.36
C VAL A 530 30.13 -11.08 7.43
N ALA A 531 29.74 -10.99 8.70
CA ALA A 531 30.65 -10.70 9.81
C ALA A 531 31.78 -11.73 9.91
N ALA A 532 31.46 -13.04 9.90
CA ALA A 532 32.45 -14.11 9.96
C ALA A 532 33.45 -14.07 8.79
N GLU A 533 32.98 -13.76 7.58
CA GLU A 533 33.84 -13.59 6.42
C GLU A 533 34.74 -12.34 6.54
N LEU A 534 34.21 -11.21 7.02
CA LEU A 534 34.99 -9.99 7.29
C LEU A 534 36.08 -10.22 8.36
N GLU A 535 35.78 -10.98 9.41
CA GLU A 535 36.75 -11.35 10.45
C GLU A 535 37.88 -12.23 9.87
N ALA A 536 37.53 -13.21 9.04
CA ALA A 536 38.51 -14.08 8.39
C ALA A 536 39.43 -13.29 7.45
N ILE A 537 38.87 -12.34 6.68
CA ILE A 537 39.61 -11.43 5.81
C ILE A 537 40.58 -10.57 6.63
N ARG A 538 40.10 -9.97 7.72
CA ARG A 538 40.93 -9.15 8.63
C ARG A 538 42.05 -9.97 9.29
N ALA A 539 41.78 -11.24 9.61
CA ALA A 539 42.75 -12.16 10.21
C ALA A 539 43.70 -12.83 9.21
N GLY A 540 43.53 -12.60 7.90
CA GLY A 540 44.35 -13.22 6.85
C GLY A 540 44.19 -14.74 6.73
N ARG A 541 43.05 -15.30 7.19
CA ARG A 541 42.79 -16.75 7.15
C ARG A 541 42.23 -17.17 5.78
N PRO A 542 42.60 -18.34 5.23
CA PRO A 542 42.00 -18.84 4.00
C PRO A 542 40.50 -19.12 4.21
N LEU A 543 39.66 -18.58 3.33
CA LEU A 543 38.22 -18.84 3.30
C LEU A 543 38.00 -20.24 2.71
N GLU A 544 37.47 -21.19 3.50
CA GLU A 544 37.05 -22.49 2.98
C GLU A 544 35.76 -22.35 2.17
N HIS A 545 35.88 -22.15 0.85
CA HIS A 545 34.74 -22.21 -0.05
C HIS A 545 34.39 -23.67 -0.38
N ASN A 546 33.26 -24.16 0.15
CA ASN A 546 32.62 -25.37 -0.34
C ASN A 546 32.24 -25.19 -1.82
N THR A 547 33.06 -25.76 -2.71
CA THR A 547 32.78 -25.82 -4.15
C THR A 547 31.78 -26.95 -4.42
N PRO A 548 30.78 -26.79 -5.31
CA PRO A 548 29.84 -27.87 -5.62
C PRO A 548 30.59 -29.01 -6.32
N THR A 549 30.71 -30.17 -5.66
CA THR A 549 31.28 -31.38 -6.27
C THR A 549 30.30 -31.92 -7.32
N GLN A 550 30.85 -32.25 -8.50
CA GLN A 550 30.20 -32.89 -9.64
C GLN A 550 29.18 -33.97 -9.24
N ALA A 551 27.94 -33.83 -9.74
CA ALA A 551 26.90 -34.83 -9.60
C ALA A 551 27.31 -36.14 -10.30
N ALA A 552 27.56 -37.17 -9.51
CA ALA A 552 27.58 -38.55 -9.97
C ALA A 552 26.16 -38.96 -10.40
N THR A 553 26.09 -39.67 -11.53
CA THR A 553 24.87 -40.19 -12.16
C THR A 553 24.01 -41.02 -11.19
N PRO A 554 22.68 -40.81 -11.11
CA PRO A 554 21.84 -41.65 -10.26
C PRO A 554 21.59 -43.02 -10.92
N PRO A 555 21.53 -44.13 -10.14
CA PRO A 555 21.16 -45.44 -10.67
C PRO A 555 19.66 -45.52 -10.93
N LYS A 556 19.31 -46.23 -12.00
CA LYS A 556 17.95 -46.63 -12.35
C LYS A 556 17.32 -47.43 -11.21
N PHE A 557 16.19 -46.98 -10.67
CA PHE A 557 15.30 -47.83 -9.88
C PHE A 557 13.86 -47.76 -10.38
N THR A 558 13.35 -48.96 -10.58
CA THR A 558 12.05 -49.37 -11.11
C THR A 558 10.93 -49.05 -10.12
N LEU A 559 9.88 -48.35 -10.56
CA LEU A 559 8.67 -48.14 -9.76
C LEU A 559 7.81 -49.40 -9.77
N ALA A 560 7.73 -50.08 -8.62
CA ALA A 560 6.63 -50.97 -8.29
C ALA A 560 5.52 -50.15 -7.60
N ARG A 561 4.30 -50.21 -8.14
CA ARG A 561 3.07 -49.65 -7.54
C ARG A 561 2.76 -50.26 -6.18
N PRO A 562 2.23 -49.47 -5.23
CA PRO A 562 1.23 -49.95 -4.28
C PRO A 562 -0.14 -49.29 -4.50
N ALA A 563 -1.16 -49.99 -4.04
CA ALA A 563 -2.57 -49.78 -4.31
C ALA A 563 -3.22 -48.63 -3.52
N THR A 564 -4.31 -48.13 -4.09
CA THR A 564 -5.31 -47.21 -3.52
C THR A 564 -5.84 -47.65 -2.16
N PRO A 565 -6.18 -46.70 -1.27
CA PRO A 565 -7.43 -46.81 -0.53
C PRO A 565 -8.27 -45.55 -0.68
N ALA A 566 -9.53 -45.76 -1.04
CA ALA A 566 -10.59 -44.77 -0.92
C ALA A 566 -10.96 -44.57 0.56
N ARG A 567 -11.18 -43.33 0.98
CA ARG A 567 -12.36 -42.94 1.77
C ARG A 567 -12.50 -41.42 1.92
N SER A 568 -13.68 -40.98 1.50
CA SER A 568 -14.32 -39.69 1.66
C SER A 568 -14.55 -39.27 3.12
N ALA A 569 -14.39 -37.99 3.43
CA ALA A 569 -15.07 -37.31 4.53
C ALA A 569 -15.67 -36.00 4.01
N VAL A 570 -16.99 -36.01 3.80
CA VAL A 570 -17.81 -34.86 3.44
C VAL A 570 -18.29 -34.22 4.74
N LEU A 571 -17.89 -32.98 5.02
CA LEU A 571 -18.60 -32.11 5.96
C LEU A 571 -19.92 -31.69 5.31
N ARG A 572 -21.04 -32.17 5.86
CA ARG A 572 -22.39 -31.81 5.42
C ARG A 572 -22.81 -30.49 6.09
N SER A 573 -22.86 -29.40 5.32
CA SER A 573 -23.75 -28.28 5.60
C SER A 573 -24.98 -28.41 4.68
N ASN A 574 -26.18 -28.35 5.27
CA ASN A 574 -27.44 -28.41 4.54
C ASN A 574 -27.76 -27.04 3.95
N SER A 575 -27.41 -26.79 2.68
CA SER A 575 -28.23 -25.96 1.80
C SER A 575 -27.99 -26.34 0.34
N GLN A 576 -29.06 -26.51 -0.46
CA GLN A 576 -29.01 -26.97 -1.86
C GLN A 576 -28.41 -25.93 -2.84
N HIS A 577 -27.80 -24.85 -2.35
CA HIS A 577 -27.39 -23.69 -3.15
C HIS A 577 -25.96 -23.21 -2.82
N ASP A 578 -25.16 -23.98 -2.09
CA ASP A 578 -23.81 -23.54 -1.69
C ASP A 578 -22.72 -24.08 -2.63
N GLN A 579 -22.05 -23.16 -3.33
CA GLN A 579 -20.90 -23.45 -4.18
C GLN A 579 -19.74 -23.99 -3.32
N GLN A 580 -19.30 -25.22 -3.60
CA GLN A 580 -18.10 -25.77 -2.97
C GLN A 580 -16.85 -25.38 -3.76
N ILE A 581 -15.98 -24.57 -3.16
CA ILE A 581 -14.66 -24.25 -3.71
C ILE A 581 -13.69 -25.39 -3.38
N ARG A 582 -12.94 -25.82 -4.39
CA ARG A 582 -11.96 -26.91 -4.33
C ARG A 582 -10.67 -26.46 -4.99
N PHE A 583 -9.58 -27.17 -4.72
CA PHE A 583 -8.27 -26.87 -5.26
C PHE A 583 -7.71 -28.10 -5.97
N CYS A 584 -7.03 -27.85 -7.08
CA CYS A 584 -6.21 -28.81 -7.81
C CYS A 584 -4.85 -28.19 -8.09
N THR A 585 -3.85 -28.98 -8.47
CA THR A 585 -2.50 -28.50 -8.73
C THR A 585 -2.11 -28.82 -10.16
N ALA A 586 -1.79 -27.80 -10.93
CA ALA A 586 -1.34 -27.92 -12.31
C ALA A 586 0.04 -28.60 -12.38
N PRO A 587 0.44 -29.15 -13.55
CA PRO A 587 1.69 -29.90 -13.69
C PRO A 587 2.96 -29.11 -13.33
N ASP A 588 2.91 -27.79 -13.43
CA ASP A 588 3.99 -26.86 -13.07
C ASP A 588 3.99 -26.47 -11.58
N GLY A 589 3.06 -27.02 -10.78
CA GLY A 589 2.96 -26.80 -9.34
C GLY A 589 2.02 -25.66 -8.93
N VAL A 590 1.43 -24.93 -9.88
CA VAL A 590 0.48 -23.85 -9.57
C VAL A 590 -0.82 -24.44 -9.03
N ARG A 591 -1.29 -23.96 -7.87
CA ARG A 591 -2.58 -24.37 -7.32
C ARG A 591 -3.72 -23.56 -7.96
N ILE A 592 -4.70 -24.27 -8.50
CA ILE A 592 -5.87 -23.73 -9.19
C ILE A 592 -7.13 -23.98 -8.36
N ALA A 593 -7.83 -22.90 -8.00
CA ALA A 593 -9.11 -22.93 -7.32
C ALA A 593 -10.26 -23.08 -8.33
N TYR A 594 -11.17 -24.02 -8.10
CA TYR A 594 -12.34 -24.25 -8.95
C TYR A 594 -13.61 -24.49 -8.13
N GLY A 595 -14.75 -24.16 -8.73
CA GLY A 595 -16.07 -24.35 -8.13
C GLY A 595 -17.05 -24.91 -9.15
N GLN A 596 -18.09 -25.58 -8.63
CA GLN A 596 -19.18 -26.13 -9.43
C GLN A 596 -20.53 -25.75 -8.84
N LEU A 597 -21.54 -25.58 -9.71
CA LEU A 597 -22.93 -25.37 -9.30
C LEU A 597 -23.90 -25.97 -10.32
N GLY A 598 -25.07 -26.41 -9.84
CA GLY A 598 -26.12 -26.99 -10.68
C GLY A 598 -26.02 -28.51 -10.79
N THR A 599 -26.98 -29.11 -11.47
CA THR A 599 -27.15 -30.58 -11.57
C THR A 599 -27.39 -31.07 -13.01
N GLY A 600 -27.21 -30.20 -14.01
CA GLY A 600 -27.40 -30.51 -15.43
C GLY A 600 -26.17 -31.10 -16.12
N ALA A 601 -26.15 -31.07 -17.46
CA ALA A 601 -24.99 -31.49 -18.25
C ALA A 601 -23.74 -30.65 -17.93
N LEU A 602 -22.55 -31.24 -18.01
CA LEU A 602 -21.31 -30.57 -17.65
C LEU A 602 -20.98 -29.46 -18.66
N LEU A 603 -20.91 -28.22 -18.18
CA LEU A 603 -20.47 -27.03 -18.91
C LEU A 603 -19.28 -26.42 -18.18
N VAL A 604 -18.11 -26.44 -18.81
CA VAL A 604 -16.87 -25.89 -18.25
C VAL A 604 -16.58 -24.55 -18.90
N LYS A 605 -16.37 -23.51 -18.09
CA LYS A 605 -15.88 -22.21 -18.57
C LYS A 605 -14.35 -22.22 -18.54
N ALA A 606 -13.71 -21.95 -19.68
CA ALA A 606 -12.28 -21.68 -19.71
C ALA A 606 -11.96 -20.42 -18.89
N GLY A 607 -10.81 -20.42 -18.23
CA GLY A 607 -10.29 -19.28 -17.48
C GLY A 607 -10.13 -18.06 -18.39
N ASN A 608 -10.25 -16.89 -17.79
CA ASN A 608 -10.03 -15.60 -18.40
C ASN A 608 -9.64 -14.60 -17.30
N PRO A 609 -8.95 -13.49 -17.63
CA PRO A 609 -8.44 -12.58 -16.61
C PRO A 609 -9.54 -12.01 -15.70
N LEU A 610 -9.17 -11.72 -14.45
CA LEU A 610 -10.00 -11.02 -13.44
C LEU A 610 -11.18 -11.83 -12.90
N ASN A 611 -11.11 -13.16 -12.93
CA ASN A 611 -12.06 -14.02 -12.23
C ASN A 611 -11.73 -14.12 -10.73
N HIS A 612 -12.76 -14.13 -9.88
CA HIS A 612 -12.62 -14.45 -8.46
C HIS A 612 -13.86 -15.20 -7.95
N LEU A 613 -13.70 -16.50 -7.60
CA LEU A 613 -14.81 -17.40 -7.28
C LEU A 613 -15.71 -16.91 -6.12
N GLU A 614 -15.13 -16.36 -5.04
CA GLU A 614 -15.91 -15.81 -3.91
C GLU A 614 -16.52 -14.44 -4.22
N TYR A 615 -15.74 -13.53 -4.82
CA TYR A 615 -16.16 -12.16 -5.07
C TYR A 615 -17.28 -12.08 -6.11
N ASP A 616 -17.26 -12.97 -7.11
CA ASP A 616 -18.28 -13.08 -8.16
C ASP A 616 -19.67 -13.44 -7.64
N ARG A 617 -19.77 -14.05 -6.45
CA ARG A 617 -21.05 -14.49 -5.88
C ARG A 617 -21.96 -13.31 -5.51
N GLN A 618 -21.36 -12.19 -5.11
CA GLN A 618 -22.06 -10.95 -4.77
C GLN A 618 -22.04 -9.92 -5.90
N SER A 619 -21.40 -10.26 -7.04
CA SER A 619 -21.16 -9.33 -8.13
C SER A 619 -22.45 -8.92 -8.85
N PRO A 620 -22.74 -7.61 -8.98
CA PRO A 620 -23.83 -7.10 -9.83
C PRO A 620 -23.56 -7.23 -11.34
N ILE A 621 -22.41 -7.82 -11.72
CA ILE A 621 -21.99 -8.06 -13.10
C ILE A 621 -22.03 -9.54 -13.45
N TRP A 622 -21.62 -10.42 -12.53
CA TRP A 622 -21.42 -11.83 -12.83
C TRP A 622 -22.51 -12.74 -12.27
N ARG A 623 -23.30 -12.26 -11.30
CA ARG A 623 -24.29 -13.09 -10.60
C ARG A 623 -25.30 -13.75 -11.54
N HIS A 624 -25.89 -12.97 -12.45
CA HIS A 624 -26.90 -13.46 -13.39
C HIS A 624 -26.34 -14.50 -14.36
N TRP A 625 -25.05 -14.40 -14.74
CA TRP A 625 -24.40 -15.36 -15.62
C TRP A 625 -24.39 -16.77 -15.03
N TRP A 626 -23.92 -16.92 -13.79
CA TRP A 626 -23.77 -18.26 -13.22
C TRP A 626 -25.07 -18.81 -12.65
N THR A 627 -26.00 -17.97 -12.17
CA THR A 627 -27.33 -18.46 -11.77
C THR A 627 -28.10 -19.01 -12.98
N ALA A 628 -28.15 -18.27 -14.10
CA ALA A 628 -28.87 -18.71 -15.29
C ALA A 628 -28.24 -19.96 -15.94
N LEU A 629 -26.91 -20.05 -16.00
CA LEU A 629 -26.25 -21.23 -16.53
C LEU A 629 -26.40 -22.45 -15.60
N ALA A 630 -26.37 -22.27 -14.27
CA ALA A 630 -26.54 -23.38 -13.32
C ALA A 630 -27.97 -23.96 -13.30
N GLU A 631 -28.97 -23.23 -13.81
CA GLU A 631 -30.33 -23.76 -14.02
C GLU A 631 -30.38 -24.85 -15.11
N HIS A 632 -29.44 -24.84 -16.05
CA HIS A 632 -29.42 -25.76 -17.19
C HIS A 632 -28.24 -26.75 -17.16
N TYR A 633 -27.16 -26.40 -16.47
CA TYR A 633 -25.89 -27.13 -16.50
C TYR A 633 -25.35 -27.41 -15.10
N THR A 634 -24.49 -28.42 -14.99
CA THR A 634 -23.48 -28.44 -13.94
C THR A 634 -22.37 -27.52 -14.43
N PHE A 635 -22.40 -26.27 -13.99
CA PHE A 635 -21.52 -25.21 -14.45
C PHE A 635 -20.24 -25.18 -13.62
N VAL A 636 -19.10 -25.37 -14.27
CA VAL A 636 -17.76 -25.39 -13.65
C VAL A 636 -16.97 -24.17 -14.08
N ARG A 637 -16.37 -23.50 -13.10
CA ARG A 637 -15.50 -22.33 -13.29
C ARG A 637 -14.29 -22.43 -12.36
N TYR A 638 -13.22 -21.75 -12.72
CA TYR A 638 -12.00 -21.70 -11.93
C TYR A 638 -11.39 -20.30 -12.01
N ASP A 639 -10.66 -19.94 -10.95
CA ASP A 639 -9.83 -18.74 -10.95
C ASP A 639 -8.58 -19.04 -11.76
N GLU A 640 -8.28 -18.20 -12.76
CA GLU A 640 -7.10 -18.37 -13.60
C GLU A 640 -5.82 -18.25 -12.76
N ARG A 641 -4.74 -18.91 -13.18
CA ARG A 641 -3.42 -18.71 -12.56
C ARG A 641 -3.12 -17.22 -12.44
N GLY A 642 -2.59 -16.77 -11.30
CA GLY A 642 -2.37 -15.34 -11.05
C GLY A 642 -3.61 -14.55 -10.62
N CYS A 643 -4.80 -15.19 -10.52
CA CYS A 643 -6.06 -14.56 -10.12
C CYS A 643 -6.75 -15.24 -8.93
N GLY A 644 -7.62 -14.49 -8.24
CA GLY A 644 -8.59 -14.97 -7.27
C GLY A 644 -7.96 -15.82 -6.16
N LEU A 645 -8.53 -17.00 -5.93
CA LEU A 645 -8.05 -17.96 -4.93
C LEU A 645 -6.96 -18.92 -5.45
N SER A 646 -6.65 -18.87 -6.75
CA SER A 646 -5.51 -19.60 -7.33
C SER A 646 -4.19 -18.94 -6.91
N ASP A 647 -3.05 -19.60 -7.07
CA ASP A 647 -1.78 -19.02 -6.64
C ASP A 647 -1.41 -17.77 -7.48
N TRP A 648 -0.90 -16.73 -6.82
CA TRP A 648 -0.53 -15.46 -7.46
C TRP A 648 0.92 -15.40 -7.91
N ASN A 649 1.81 -16.22 -7.33
CA ASN A 649 3.22 -16.27 -7.70
C ASN A 649 3.41 -17.14 -8.95
N VAL A 650 3.05 -16.57 -10.11
CA VAL A 650 3.01 -17.28 -11.40
C VAL A 650 3.86 -16.51 -12.40
N ALA A 651 4.84 -17.18 -12.99
CA ALA A 651 5.73 -16.59 -13.99
C ALA A 651 5.31 -16.91 -15.45
N ASP A 652 4.48 -17.94 -15.66
CA ASP A 652 4.11 -18.44 -16.99
C ASP A 652 2.62 -18.22 -17.28
N PHE A 653 2.34 -17.28 -18.19
CA PHE A 653 1.02 -16.97 -18.76
C PHE A 653 0.93 -17.38 -20.24
N SER A 654 1.63 -18.45 -20.63
CA SER A 654 1.58 -18.98 -21.99
C SER A 654 0.27 -19.72 -22.28
N MET A 655 -0.02 -19.90 -23.58
CA MET A 655 -1.18 -20.68 -24.01
C MET A 655 -1.12 -22.13 -23.48
N ASP A 656 0.07 -22.73 -23.42
CA ASP A 656 0.24 -24.10 -22.92
C ASP A 656 -0.05 -24.20 -21.42
N ALA A 657 0.39 -23.20 -20.65
CA ALA A 657 0.06 -23.06 -19.23
C ALA A 657 -1.46 -22.96 -19.00
N TRP A 658 -2.15 -22.07 -19.72
CA TRP A 658 -3.60 -21.90 -19.60
C TRP A 658 -4.40 -23.15 -20.01
N VAL A 659 -3.97 -23.84 -21.07
CA VAL A 659 -4.57 -25.12 -21.48
C VAL A 659 -4.30 -26.19 -20.43
N GLY A 660 -3.11 -26.23 -19.82
CA GLY A 660 -2.74 -27.14 -18.73
C GLY A 660 -3.58 -26.94 -17.47
N ASP A 661 -3.92 -25.70 -17.10
CA ASP A 661 -4.83 -25.41 -16.00
C ASP A 661 -6.22 -25.98 -16.28
N LEU A 662 -6.74 -25.73 -17.48
CA LEU A 662 -8.04 -26.25 -17.90
C LEU A 662 -8.05 -27.79 -17.88
N GLU A 663 -7.00 -28.44 -18.38
CA GLU A 663 -6.81 -29.90 -18.31
C GLU A 663 -6.89 -30.40 -16.86
N THR A 664 -6.19 -29.74 -15.95
CA THR A 664 -6.13 -30.10 -14.53
C THR A 664 -7.49 -30.01 -13.86
N VAL A 665 -8.26 -28.96 -14.16
CA VAL A 665 -9.61 -28.74 -13.64
C VAL A 665 -10.58 -29.79 -14.20
N VAL A 666 -10.56 -30.05 -15.51
CA VAL A 666 -11.50 -31.01 -16.10
C VAL A 666 -11.20 -32.46 -15.75
N ASP A 667 -9.95 -32.78 -15.39
CA ASP A 667 -9.55 -34.11 -14.92
C ASP A 667 -10.16 -34.47 -13.57
N GLN A 668 -10.70 -33.50 -12.84
CA GLN A 668 -11.46 -33.75 -11.60
C GLN A 668 -12.85 -34.37 -11.85
N PHE A 669 -13.29 -34.49 -13.12
CA PHE A 669 -14.65 -34.89 -13.51
C PHE A 669 -14.70 -36.20 -14.32
N ASP A 670 -13.80 -37.15 -14.05
CA ASP A 670 -13.83 -38.54 -14.57
C ASP A 670 -13.98 -38.68 -16.10
N ARG A 671 -13.36 -37.77 -16.87
CA ARG A 671 -13.32 -37.79 -18.36
C ARG A 671 -14.70 -37.79 -19.05
N GLN A 672 -15.73 -37.27 -18.40
CA GLN A 672 -17.02 -37.04 -19.07
C GLN A 672 -16.85 -36.09 -20.25
N ARG A 673 -17.61 -36.28 -21.32
CA ARG A 673 -17.65 -35.35 -22.45
C ARG A 673 -18.47 -34.12 -22.05
N PHE A 674 -17.94 -32.91 -22.22
CA PHE A 674 -18.54 -31.67 -21.69
C PHE A 674 -18.63 -30.57 -22.74
N ALA A 675 -19.56 -29.62 -22.54
CA ALA A 675 -19.58 -28.40 -23.32
C ALA A 675 -18.52 -27.43 -22.78
N LEU A 676 -17.77 -26.77 -23.67
CA LEU A 676 -16.70 -25.84 -23.31
C LEU A 676 -17.08 -24.42 -23.73
N LEU A 677 -17.13 -23.51 -22.76
CA LEU A 677 -17.43 -22.09 -22.95
C LEU A 677 -16.14 -21.26 -22.83
N GLY A 678 -15.75 -20.58 -23.90
CA GLY A 678 -14.68 -19.60 -23.90
C GLY A 678 -15.24 -18.18 -24.00
N VAL A 679 -14.90 -17.32 -23.03
CA VAL A 679 -15.29 -15.91 -23.00
C VAL A 679 -14.05 -15.04 -23.11
N SER A 680 -14.08 -14.01 -23.98
CA SER A 680 -12.93 -13.12 -24.22
C SER A 680 -11.66 -13.92 -24.58
N GLN A 681 -10.51 -13.70 -23.91
CA GLN A 681 -9.29 -14.50 -24.10
C GLN A 681 -9.53 -16.01 -23.90
N GLY A 682 -10.46 -16.41 -23.03
CA GLY A 682 -10.80 -17.81 -22.80
C GLY A 682 -11.32 -18.52 -24.07
N ALA A 683 -11.78 -17.78 -25.08
CA ALA A 683 -12.11 -18.34 -26.40
C ALA A 683 -10.88 -18.94 -27.12
N SER A 684 -9.73 -18.28 -27.03
CA SER A 684 -8.48 -18.80 -27.60
C SER A 684 -8.00 -20.06 -26.87
N VAL A 685 -8.11 -20.09 -25.54
CA VAL A 685 -7.80 -21.27 -24.71
C VAL A 685 -8.74 -22.42 -25.08
N ALA A 686 -10.04 -22.14 -25.23
CA ALA A 686 -11.04 -23.13 -25.59
C ALA A 686 -10.81 -23.73 -26.99
N ILE A 687 -10.40 -22.92 -27.97
CA ILE A 687 -9.99 -23.40 -29.31
C ILE A 687 -8.79 -24.35 -29.19
N ALA A 688 -7.73 -23.93 -28.48
CA ALA A 688 -6.52 -24.74 -28.31
C ALA A 688 -6.82 -26.08 -27.62
N TYR A 689 -7.64 -26.06 -26.55
CA TYR A 689 -8.09 -27.25 -25.86
C TYR A 689 -8.91 -28.18 -26.76
N ALA A 690 -9.88 -27.65 -27.51
CA ALA A 690 -10.76 -28.43 -28.38
C ALA A 690 -10.01 -29.09 -29.56
N VAL A 691 -8.89 -28.50 -30.01
CA VAL A 691 -8.00 -29.12 -31.00
C VAL A 691 -7.18 -30.25 -30.37
N ARG A 692 -6.72 -30.08 -29.13
CA ARG A 692 -5.89 -31.07 -28.42
C ARG A 692 -6.70 -32.28 -27.93
N HIS A 693 -7.95 -32.07 -27.50
CA HIS A 693 -8.83 -33.09 -26.91
C HIS A 693 -10.25 -33.07 -27.52
N PRO A 694 -10.40 -33.25 -28.85
CA PRO A 694 -11.72 -33.19 -29.51
C PRO A 694 -12.70 -34.25 -29.00
N GLU A 695 -12.20 -35.37 -28.48
CA GLU A 695 -13.00 -36.46 -27.90
C GLU A 695 -13.65 -36.10 -26.56
N ARG A 696 -13.10 -35.11 -25.84
CA ARG A 696 -13.63 -34.65 -24.54
C ARG A 696 -14.63 -33.51 -24.67
N VAL A 697 -14.62 -32.79 -25.79
CA VAL A 697 -15.51 -31.64 -26.00
C VAL A 697 -16.77 -32.05 -26.77
N SER A 698 -17.95 -31.76 -26.21
CA SER A 698 -19.25 -32.02 -26.85
C SER A 698 -19.63 -30.89 -27.81
N HIS A 699 -19.53 -29.66 -27.32
CA HIS A 699 -19.87 -28.42 -28.01
C HIS A 699 -18.87 -27.33 -27.58
N LEU A 700 -18.44 -26.51 -28.53
CA LEU A 700 -17.59 -25.36 -28.27
C LEU A 700 -18.42 -24.07 -28.42
N ILE A 701 -18.45 -23.24 -27.38
CA ILE A 701 -19.17 -21.97 -27.36
C ILE A 701 -18.16 -20.85 -27.13
N LEU A 702 -18.12 -19.87 -28.02
CA LEU A 702 -17.18 -18.76 -27.96
C LEU A 702 -17.96 -17.44 -27.91
N PHE A 703 -17.69 -16.60 -26.92
CA PHE A 703 -18.35 -15.30 -26.75
C PHE A 703 -17.34 -14.17 -26.56
N GLY A 704 -17.48 -13.09 -27.34
CA GLY A 704 -16.59 -11.91 -27.27
C GLY A 704 -15.11 -12.23 -27.53
N GLY A 705 -14.83 -13.39 -28.11
CA GLY A 705 -13.49 -13.94 -28.25
C GLY A 705 -12.78 -13.54 -29.53
N TYR A 706 -11.49 -13.86 -29.61
CA TYR A 706 -10.66 -13.63 -30.79
C TYR A 706 -9.72 -14.82 -31.03
N ALA A 707 -9.33 -15.03 -32.28
CA ALA A 707 -8.28 -15.99 -32.65
C ALA A 707 -6.88 -15.34 -32.69
N ARG A 708 -6.83 -14.00 -32.78
CA ARG A 708 -5.60 -13.20 -32.83
C ARG A 708 -5.70 -12.05 -31.84
N GLY A 709 -4.75 -11.97 -30.92
CA GLY A 709 -4.56 -10.84 -30.01
C GLY A 709 -4.13 -9.58 -30.75
N ARG A 710 -4.19 -8.43 -30.08
CA ARG A 710 -4.01 -7.09 -30.67
C ARG A 710 -2.73 -6.94 -31.50
N PHE A 711 -1.62 -7.55 -31.10
CA PHE A 711 -0.35 -7.48 -31.84
C PHE A 711 -0.30 -8.33 -33.10
N ASN A 712 -1.24 -9.26 -33.25
CA ASN A 712 -1.33 -10.15 -34.41
C ASN A 712 -2.38 -9.70 -35.45
N ARG A 713 -2.91 -8.47 -35.32
CA ARG A 713 -3.95 -7.89 -36.20
C ARG A 713 -3.40 -6.88 -37.21
N ASN A 714 -2.10 -6.92 -37.51
CA ASN A 714 -1.39 -5.90 -38.29
C ASN A 714 -1.61 -4.47 -37.75
N PRO A 715 -1.31 -4.21 -36.46
CA PRO A 715 -1.57 -2.93 -35.84
C PRO A 715 -0.71 -1.81 -36.45
N THR A 716 -1.26 -0.60 -36.54
CA THR A 716 -0.47 0.59 -36.87
C THR A 716 0.50 0.94 -35.73
N PRO A 717 1.55 1.76 -35.98
CA PRO A 717 2.43 2.24 -34.92
C PRO A 717 1.68 2.90 -33.76
N GLU A 718 0.62 3.66 -34.06
CA GLU A 718 -0.25 4.30 -33.07
C GLU A 718 -0.98 3.25 -32.22
N GLN A 719 -1.54 2.21 -32.85
CA GLN A 719 -2.24 1.13 -32.14
C GLN A 719 -1.32 0.27 -31.27
N LEU A 720 -0.05 0.12 -31.67
CA LEU A 720 1.00 -0.52 -30.87
C LEU A 720 1.36 0.32 -29.65
N GLU A 721 1.42 1.63 -29.82
CA GLU A 721 1.68 2.56 -28.72
C GLU A 721 0.52 2.63 -27.74
N GLU A 722 -0.73 2.73 -28.23
CA GLU A 722 -1.94 2.64 -27.40
C GLU A 722 -1.96 1.38 -26.52
N ALA A 723 -1.56 0.24 -27.07
CA ALA A 723 -1.46 -1.01 -26.34
C ALA A 723 -0.37 -0.97 -25.25
N ARG A 724 0.79 -0.36 -25.54
CA ARG A 724 1.87 -0.18 -24.54
C ARG A 724 1.43 0.75 -23.41
N ILE A 725 0.74 1.84 -23.73
CA ILE A 725 0.18 2.76 -22.74
C ILE A 725 -0.82 2.03 -21.86
N LEU A 726 -1.73 1.23 -22.43
CA LEU A 726 -2.71 0.50 -21.64
C LEU A 726 -2.03 -0.44 -20.63
N ILE A 727 -1.00 -1.18 -21.05
CA ILE A 727 -0.22 -2.04 -20.15
C ILE A 727 0.51 -1.22 -19.08
N HIS A 728 1.04 -0.06 -19.43
CA HIS A 728 1.66 0.85 -18.46
C HIS A 728 0.64 1.40 -17.46
N LEU A 729 -0.56 1.75 -17.90
CA LEU A 729 -1.68 2.16 -17.05
C LEU A 729 -2.10 1.06 -16.09
N ILE A 730 -2.09 -0.21 -16.53
CA ILE A 730 -2.28 -1.36 -15.63
C ILE A 730 -1.16 -1.38 -14.57
N ARG A 731 0.11 -1.33 -14.99
CA ARG A 731 1.23 -1.40 -14.03
C ARG A 731 1.23 -0.29 -12.98
N VAL A 732 0.87 0.92 -13.37
CA VAL A 732 0.94 2.11 -12.51
C VAL A 732 -0.36 2.37 -11.74
N GLY A 733 -1.51 2.22 -12.39
CA GLY A 733 -2.83 2.61 -11.87
C GLY A 733 -3.61 1.51 -11.16
N TRP A 734 -3.27 0.23 -11.37
CA TRP A 734 -4.06 -0.90 -10.87
C TRP A 734 -4.02 -1.04 -9.34
N GLY A 735 -2.88 -0.76 -8.72
CA GLY A 735 -2.68 -0.85 -7.26
C GLY A 735 -2.94 0.43 -6.46
N GLN A 736 -3.28 1.56 -7.11
CA GLN A 736 -3.49 2.85 -6.45
C GLN A 736 -4.79 2.89 -5.63
N ASP A 737 -4.86 3.64 -4.54
CA ASP A 737 -6.12 3.71 -3.76
C ASP A 737 -7.23 4.47 -4.50
N THR A 738 -6.88 5.33 -5.47
CA THR A 738 -7.86 6.06 -6.30
C THR A 738 -8.49 5.15 -7.36
N ALA A 739 -9.79 4.88 -7.23
CA ALA A 739 -10.53 4.01 -8.13
C ALA A 739 -10.60 4.51 -9.59
N ALA A 740 -10.36 5.80 -9.85
CA ALA A 740 -10.52 6.44 -11.16
C ALA A 740 -9.77 5.72 -12.29
N PHE A 741 -8.54 5.22 -12.04
CA PHE A 741 -7.76 4.49 -13.05
C PHE A 741 -8.33 3.11 -13.36
N ARG A 742 -8.81 2.38 -12.35
CA ARG A 742 -9.46 1.07 -12.56
C ARG A 742 -10.84 1.20 -13.20
N GLN A 743 -11.56 2.30 -12.93
CA GLN A 743 -12.82 2.60 -13.58
C GLN A 743 -12.65 2.81 -15.09
N VAL A 744 -11.47 3.21 -15.59
CA VAL A 744 -11.19 3.26 -17.04
C VAL A 744 -11.33 1.88 -17.68
N PHE A 745 -10.77 0.85 -17.05
CA PHE A 745 -10.88 -0.54 -17.53
C PHE A 745 -12.31 -1.06 -17.44
N ALA A 746 -13.03 -0.70 -16.38
CA ALA A 746 -14.45 -1.04 -16.25
C ALA A 746 -15.29 -0.41 -17.38
N ASN A 747 -15.08 0.87 -17.68
CA ASN A 747 -15.78 1.59 -18.74
C ASN A 747 -15.42 1.08 -20.15
N LEU A 748 -14.21 0.56 -20.34
CA LEU A 748 -13.82 -0.10 -21.58
C LEU A 748 -14.59 -1.41 -21.82
N LEU A 749 -14.79 -2.20 -20.77
CA LEU A 749 -15.49 -3.49 -20.85
C LEU A 749 -17.01 -3.35 -20.85
N MET A 750 -17.53 -2.38 -20.11
CA MET A 750 -18.96 -2.17 -19.87
C MET A 750 -19.30 -0.67 -19.98
N PRO A 751 -19.20 -0.06 -21.18
CA PRO A 751 -19.49 1.36 -21.37
C PRO A 751 -20.89 1.79 -20.93
N ASP A 752 -21.86 0.87 -20.95
CA ASP A 752 -23.23 1.13 -20.50
C ASP A 752 -23.49 0.63 -19.06
N GLY A 753 -22.43 0.33 -18.29
CA GLY A 753 -22.53 -0.10 -16.88
C GLY A 753 -22.95 1.02 -15.93
N THR A 754 -23.69 0.68 -14.87
CA THR A 754 -24.07 1.65 -13.83
C THR A 754 -22.86 2.06 -13.00
N PRO A 755 -22.89 3.23 -12.31
CA PRO A 755 -21.79 3.63 -11.40
C PRO A 755 -21.48 2.57 -10.34
N GLU A 756 -22.49 1.86 -9.85
CA GLU A 756 -22.33 0.73 -8.92
C GLU A 756 -21.55 -0.43 -9.57
N GLN A 757 -21.90 -0.82 -10.80
CA GLN A 757 -21.20 -1.88 -11.53
C GLN A 757 -19.75 -1.47 -11.86
N ILE A 758 -19.53 -0.23 -12.29
CA ILE A 758 -18.20 0.31 -12.61
C ILE A 758 -17.31 0.35 -11.36
N SER A 759 -17.85 0.80 -10.23
CA SER A 759 -17.16 0.80 -8.94
C SER A 759 -16.87 -0.62 -8.45
N TRP A 760 -17.84 -1.52 -8.56
CA TRP A 760 -17.66 -2.93 -8.20
C TRP A 760 -16.56 -3.60 -9.02
N PHE A 761 -16.54 -3.37 -10.33
CA PHE A 761 -15.49 -3.89 -11.19
C PHE A 761 -14.11 -3.37 -10.78
N ALA A 762 -14.01 -2.09 -10.44
CA ALA A 762 -12.76 -1.50 -9.96
C ALA A 762 -12.25 -2.16 -8.66
N GLU A 763 -13.15 -2.55 -7.74
CA GLU A 763 -12.77 -3.29 -6.54
C GLU A 763 -12.46 -4.76 -6.82
N LEU A 764 -13.23 -5.42 -7.70
CA LEU A 764 -12.93 -6.78 -8.17
C LEU A 764 -11.55 -6.84 -8.83
N ALA A 765 -11.20 -5.89 -9.69
CA ALA A 765 -9.89 -5.82 -10.34
C ALA A 765 -8.75 -5.70 -9.32
N ARG A 766 -8.97 -4.97 -8.22
CA ARG A 766 -8.01 -4.84 -7.11
C ARG A 766 -7.91 -6.12 -6.27
N ALA A 767 -9.02 -6.78 -6.00
CA ALA A 767 -9.08 -7.98 -5.16
C ALA A 767 -8.66 -9.26 -5.90
N SER A 768 -8.80 -9.29 -7.22
CA SER A 768 -8.62 -10.50 -8.03
C SER A 768 -7.19 -10.74 -8.49
N THR A 769 -6.33 -9.73 -8.61
CA THR A 769 -4.95 -9.96 -9.09
C THR A 769 -4.02 -8.78 -8.74
N SER A 770 -2.70 -9.00 -8.81
CA SER A 770 -1.71 -7.93 -8.66
C SER A 770 -1.58 -7.11 -9.96
N ALA A 771 -1.08 -5.87 -9.84
CA ALA A 771 -0.82 -5.01 -11.00
C ALA A 771 0.17 -5.65 -12.00
N GLU A 772 1.17 -6.37 -11.49
CA GLU A 772 2.15 -7.09 -12.32
C GLU A 772 1.49 -8.23 -13.08
N ASN A 773 0.73 -9.07 -12.38
CA ASN A 773 0.03 -10.20 -13.00
C ASN A 773 -0.98 -9.72 -14.04
N ALA A 774 -1.77 -8.67 -13.75
CA ALA A 774 -2.69 -8.07 -14.70
C ALA A 774 -1.96 -7.58 -15.97
N ALA A 775 -0.81 -6.94 -15.82
CA ALA A 775 -0.04 -6.44 -16.95
C ALA A 775 0.62 -7.55 -17.77
N LEU A 776 1.12 -8.61 -17.12
CA LEU A 776 1.67 -9.80 -17.79
C LEU A 776 0.58 -10.57 -18.53
N MET A 777 -0.59 -10.74 -17.92
CA MET A 777 -1.76 -11.36 -18.55
C MET A 777 -2.23 -10.55 -19.77
N GLU A 778 -2.37 -9.23 -19.66
CA GLU A 778 -2.80 -8.38 -20.78
C GLU A 778 -1.77 -8.42 -21.93
N MET A 779 -0.48 -8.37 -21.60
CA MET A 779 0.60 -8.54 -22.59
C MET A 779 0.52 -9.90 -23.27
N ALA A 780 0.28 -10.98 -22.52
CA ALA A 780 0.10 -12.32 -23.07
C ALA A 780 -1.12 -12.36 -23.99
N CYS A 781 -2.26 -11.80 -23.56
CA CYS A 781 -3.50 -11.67 -24.35
C CYS A 781 -3.25 -10.97 -25.70
N PHE A 782 -2.50 -9.87 -25.72
CA PHE A 782 -2.17 -9.15 -26.95
C PHE A 782 -1.31 -9.97 -27.92
N ASN A 783 -0.49 -10.88 -27.40
CA ASN A 783 0.39 -11.75 -28.18
C ASN A 783 -0.26 -13.06 -28.65
N VAL A 784 -1.45 -13.41 -28.14
CA VAL A 784 -2.14 -14.66 -28.52
C VAL A 784 -2.33 -14.78 -30.04
N ASN A 785 -2.07 -15.95 -30.60
CA ASN A 785 -2.41 -16.27 -31.98
C ASN A 785 -2.73 -17.76 -32.16
N VAL A 786 -4.01 -18.09 -32.15
CA VAL A 786 -4.54 -19.44 -32.39
C VAL A 786 -5.25 -19.57 -33.75
N ALA A 787 -5.09 -18.59 -34.65
CA ALA A 787 -5.73 -18.61 -35.96
C ALA A 787 -5.34 -19.84 -36.80
N HIS A 788 -4.13 -20.36 -36.60
CA HIS A 788 -3.65 -21.59 -37.25
C HIS A 788 -4.28 -22.88 -36.67
N LEU A 789 -4.83 -22.82 -35.45
CA LEU A 789 -5.52 -23.94 -34.78
C LEU A 789 -7.01 -23.97 -35.12
N ALA A 790 -7.64 -22.80 -35.33
CA ALA A 790 -9.07 -22.70 -35.61
C ALA A 790 -9.58 -23.63 -36.75
N PRO A 791 -8.88 -23.80 -37.90
CA PRO A 791 -9.27 -24.76 -38.94
C PRO A 791 -9.21 -26.24 -38.54
N GLN A 792 -8.53 -26.55 -37.44
CA GLN A 792 -8.33 -27.91 -36.93
C GLN A 792 -9.42 -28.32 -35.93
N VAL A 793 -10.27 -27.39 -35.48
CA VAL A 793 -11.40 -27.69 -34.60
C VAL A 793 -12.34 -28.68 -35.31
N ARG A 794 -12.74 -29.75 -34.60
CA ARG A 794 -13.59 -30.84 -35.13
C ARG A 794 -14.93 -30.99 -34.40
N VAL A 795 -15.22 -30.09 -33.47
CA VAL A 795 -16.45 -30.12 -32.66
C VAL A 795 -17.45 -29.06 -33.12
N PRO A 796 -18.76 -29.28 -32.96
CA PRO A 796 -19.77 -28.26 -33.23
C PRO A 796 -19.42 -26.96 -32.50
N THR A 797 -19.39 -25.84 -33.22
CA THR A 797 -18.98 -24.55 -32.65
C THR A 797 -20.03 -23.46 -32.85
N LEU A 798 -20.32 -22.71 -31.79
CA LEU A 798 -21.14 -21.50 -31.77
C LEU A 798 -20.27 -20.31 -31.41
N VAL A 799 -20.32 -19.25 -32.20
CA VAL A 799 -19.61 -17.99 -31.96
C VAL A 799 -20.63 -16.87 -31.82
N LEU A 800 -20.63 -16.18 -30.68
CA LEU A 800 -21.47 -15.01 -30.43
C LEU A 800 -20.60 -13.77 -30.21
N HIS A 801 -20.98 -12.62 -30.78
CA HIS A 801 -20.19 -11.39 -30.64
C HIS A 801 -21.06 -10.13 -30.65
N ALA A 802 -20.76 -9.18 -29.76
CA ALA A 802 -21.45 -7.90 -29.68
C ALA A 802 -21.01 -6.94 -30.80
N ARG A 803 -21.96 -6.28 -31.47
CA ARG A 803 -21.66 -5.44 -32.64
C ARG A 803 -20.74 -4.26 -32.35
N ASN A 804 -20.90 -3.63 -31.20
CA ASN A 804 -20.21 -2.40 -30.84
C ASN A 804 -19.19 -2.63 -29.71
N ASP A 805 -18.62 -3.84 -29.65
CA ASP A 805 -17.58 -4.21 -28.68
C ASP A 805 -16.29 -3.40 -28.90
N ALA A 806 -16.00 -2.48 -27.98
CA ALA A 806 -14.85 -1.59 -28.02
C ALA A 806 -13.52 -2.27 -27.62
N MET A 807 -13.59 -3.42 -26.93
CA MET A 807 -12.43 -4.17 -26.48
C MET A 807 -11.98 -5.21 -27.51
N CYS A 808 -12.93 -5.94 -28.07
CA CYS A 808 -12.68 -6.92 -29.11
C CYS A 808 -13.54 -6.57 -30.35
N PRO A 809 -12.93 -6.01 -31.42
CA PRO A 809 -13.68 -5.59 -32.59
C PRO A 809 -14.53 -6.72 -33.17
N PHE A 810 -15.77 -6.41 -33.54
CA PHE A 810 -16.75 -7.37 -34.06
C PHE A 810 -16.24 -8.21 -35.25
N ASP A 811 -15.39 -7.63 -36.09
CA ASP A 811 -14.78 -8.33 -37.22
C ASP A 811 -13.81 -9.44 -36.79
N GLU A 812 -13.23 -9.39 -35.58
CA GLU A 812 -12.41 -10.49 -35.07
C GLU A 812 -13.27 -11.70 -34.68
N GLY A 813 -14.48 -11.48 -34.15
CA GLY A 813 -15.45 -12.56 -33.93
C GLY A 813 -15.89 -13.21 -35.24
N ARG A 814 -16.16 -12.40 -36.28
CA ARG A 814 -16.48 -12.89 -37.63
C ARG A 814 -15.31 -13.64 -38.26
N PHE A 815 -14.10 -13.10 -38.14
CA PHE A 815 -12.89 -13.72 -38.66
C PHE A 815 -12.65 -15.08 -37.98
N MET A 816 -12.72 -15.14 -36.65
CA MET A 816 -12.60 -16.38 -35.89
C MET A 816 -13.64 -17.41 -36.33
N ALA A 817 -14.91 -17.03 -36.47
CA ALA A 817 -15.94 -17.94 -36.95
C ALA A 817 -15.69 -18.43 -38.39
N SER A 818 -15.13 -17.59 -39.27
CA SER A 818 -14.80 -17.98 -40.65
C SER A 818 -13.67 -19.02 -40.75
N LEU A 819 -12.79 -19.08 -39.73
CA LEU A 819 -11.70 -20.05 -39.68
C LEU A 819 -12.14 -21.43 -39.17
N ILE A 820 -13.20 -21.50 -38.36
CA ILE A 820 -13.64 -22.74 -37.71
C ILE A 820 -14.64 -23.48 -38.63
N PRO A 821 -14.35 -24.73 -39.05
CA PRO A 821 -15.23 -25.47 -39.95
C PRO A 821 -16.63 -25.67 -39.35
N GLY A 822 -17.66 -25.18 -40.05
CA GLY A 822 -19.05 -25.36 -39.64
C GLY A 822 -19.49 -24.52 -38.43
N ALA A 823 -18.71 -23.52 -38.02
CA ALA A 823 -19.10 -22.63 -36.93
C ALA A 823 -20.34 -21.79 -37.30
N ARG A 824 -21.28 -21.67 -36.36
CA ARG A 824 -22.42 -20.75 -36.46
C ARG A 824 -22.05 -19.42 -35.81
N PHE A 825 -22.13 -18.32 -36.56
CA PHE A 825 -21.88 -16.97 -36.04
C PHE A 825 -23.21 -16.25 -35.75
N VAL A 826 -23.35 -15.72 -34.54
CA VAL A 826 -24.53 -14.97 -34.09
C VAL A 826 -24.12 -13.57 -33.64
N PRO A 827 -24.55 -12.51 -34.35
CA PRO A 827 -24.35 -11.14 -33.88
C PRO A 827 -25.31 -10.80 -32.76
N LEU A 828 -24.82 -10.08 -31.75
CA LEU A 828 -25.60 -9.55 -30.63
C LEU A 828 -25.61 -8.02 -30.67
N GLU A 829 -26.77 -7.41 -30.50
CA GLU A 829 -26.91 -5.95 -30.43
C GLU A 829 -26.55 -5.48 -29.00
N SER A 830 -25.28 -5.16 -28.77
CA SER A 830 -24.77 -4.62 -27.51
C SER A 830 -23.50 -3.81 -27.76
N ASN A 831 -23.23 -2.85 -26.86
CA ASN A 831 -21.98 -2.09 -26.78
C ASN A 831 -21.00 -2.66 -25.74
N ASN A 832 -21.46 -3.57 -24.88
CA ASN A 832 -20.67 -4.12 -23.80
C ASN A 832 -19.91 -5.37 -24.26
N HIS A 833 -18.65 -5.47 -23.83
CA HIS A 833 -17.87 -6.69 -23.97
C HIS A 833 -18.38 -7.80 -23.04
N ILE A 834 -18.93 -7.40 -21.89
CA ILE A 834 -19.59 -8.27 -20.90
C ILE A 834 -21.08 -7.96 -20.90
N LEU A 835 -21.93 -8.94 -21.24
CA LEU A 835 -23.39 -8.73 -21.26
C LEU A 835 -23.94 -8.50 -19.85
N LEU A 836 -24.69 -7.41 -19.69
CA LEU A 836 -25.39 -7.06 -18.47
C LEU A 836 -26.81 -7.67 -18.46
N GLU A 837 -27.35 -7.94 -17.27
CA GLU A 837 -28.64 -8.63 -17.09
C GLU A 837 -29.82 -7.92 -17.78
N THR A 838 -29.78 -6.59 -17.82
CA THR A 838 -30.85 -5.74 -18.35
C THR A 838 -30.79 -5.55 -19.87
N GLU A 839 -29.75 -6.05 -20.53
CA GLU A 839 -29.58 -5.87 -21.97
C GLU A 839 -30.43 -6.86 -22.78
N PRO A 840 -31.07 -6.43 -23.88
CA PRO A 840 -31.80 -7.33 -24.77
C PRO A 840 -30.96 -8.48 -25.35
N ALA A 841 -29.65 -8.28 -25.46
CA ALA A 841 -28.70 -9.29 -25.94
C ALA A 841 -28.51 -10.46 -24.96
N TRP A 842 -28.78 -10.28 -23.66
CA TRP A 842 -28.57 -11.32 -22.65
C TRP A 842 -29.54 -12.51 -22.80
N PRO A 843 -30.87 -12.32 -22.88
CA PRO A 843 -31.80 -13.42 -23.17
C PRO A 843 -31.48 -14.14 -24.49
N GLN A 844 -31.12 -13.40 -25.54
CA GLN A 844 -30.72 -13.98 -26.83
C GLN A 844 -29.49 -14.90 -26.68
N PHE A 845 -28.48 -14.45 -25.93
CA PHE A 845 -27.29 -15.27 -25.64
C PHE A 845 -27.65 -16.60 -24.95
N LEU A 846 -28.47 -16.55 -23.89
CA LEU A 846 -28.89 -17.73 -23.15
C LEU A 846 -29.68 -18.72 -24.01
N ASP A 847 -30.62 -18.21 -24.81
CA ASP A 847 -31.43 -19.02 -25.72
C ASP A 847 -30.56 -19.73 -26.76
N GLU A 848 -29.64 -19.00 -27.39
CA GLU A 848 -28.74 -19.55 -28.40
C GLU A 848 -27.80 -20.62 -27.85
N VAL A 849 -27.24 -20.39 -26.65
CA VAL A 849 -26.40 -21.37 -25.96
C VAL A 849 -27.21 -22.62 -25.60
N THR A 850 -28.40 -22.45 -25.05
CA THR A 850 -29.25 -23.55 -24.58
C THR A 850 -29.82 -24.37 -25.73
N GLN A 851 -30.20 -23.73 -26.84
CA GLN A 851 -30.66 -24.42 -28.04
C GLN A 851 -29.52 -25.21 -28.70
N PHE A 852 -28.33 -24.61 -28.76
CA PHE A 852 -27.16 -25.20 -29.40
C PHE A 852 -26.67 -26.46 -28.69
N THR A 853 -26.68 -26.50 -27.35
CA THR A 853 -26.26 -27.68 -26.59
C THR A 853 -27.31 -28.79 -26.54
N ARG A 854 -28.58 -28.50 -26.86
CA ARG A 854 -29.70 -29.46 -26.87
C ARG A 854 -29.92 -30.16 -28.22
N THR A 855 -29.34 -29.69 -29.31
CA THR A 855 -29.62 -30.19 -30.66
C THR A 855 -28.55 -31.20 -31.12
N GLU A 856 -28.97 -32.40 -31.56
CA GLU A 856 -28.09 -33.28 -32.34
C GLU A 856 -27.81 -32.66 -33.73
N PRO A 857 -26.59 -32.85 -34.29
CA PRO A 857 -26.11 -32.02 -35.40
C PRO A 857 -26.82 -32.34 -36.71
N ALA A 858 -27.54 -31.35 -37.26
CA ALA A 858 -28.08 -31.35 -38.62
C ALA A 858 -27.75 -30.02 -39.34
N PRO A 859 -27.63 -29.99 -40.69
CA PRO A 859 -26.91 -28.94 -41.39
C PRO A 859 -27.72 -27.65 -41.60
N ALA A 860 -26.97 -26.56 -41.70
CA ALA A 860 -27.37 -25.15 -41.68
C ALA A 860 -28.40 -24.73 -42.74
N LYS A 861 -29.24 -23.75 -42.38
CA LYS A 861 -29.99 -22.91 -43.33
C LYS A 861 -29.69 -21.42 -43.12
N THR A 862 -29.56 -20.77 -44.27
CA THR A 862 -29.13 -19.41 -44.57
C THR A 862 -30.10 -18.33 -44.06
N ILE A 863 -29.55 -17.19 -43.64
CA ILE A 863 -30.27 -15.97 -43.21
C ILE A 863 -30.48 -15.04 -44.42
N SER A 864 -31.62 -14.34 -44.45
CA SER A 864 -31.81 -13.06 -45.16
C SER A 864 -32.48 -12.03 -44.24
N PRO A 865 -32.29 -10.70 -44.44
CA PRO A 865 -32.39 -9.71 -43.36
C PRO A 865 -33.52 -8.67 -43.53
N ALA A 866 -33.66 -7.85 -42.48
CA ALA A 866 -34.21 -6.47 -42.40
C ALA A 866 -35.46 -6.32 -41.52
N VAL A 867 -35.48 -5.32 -40.62
CA VAL A 867 -36.37 -4.13 -40.68
C VAL A 867 -36.09 -3.14 -39.53
N GLU A 868 -35.86 -1.90 -39.97
CA GLU A 868 -36.11 -0.53 -39.45
C GLU A 868 -36.42 -0.22 -37.97
N VAL A 869 -35.72 0.82 -37.48
CA VAL A 869 -36.03 1.62 -36.28
C VAL A 869 -36.80 2.89 -36.69
N LYS A 870 -37.88 3.22 -35.98
CA LYS A 870 -38.54 4.54 -36.04
C LYS A 870 -38.44 5.25 -34.69
N ALA A 871 -37.88 6.46 -34.71
CA ALA A 871 -37.98 7.43 -33.62
C ALA A 871 -39.12 8.43 -33.91
N SER A 872 -39.80 8.91 -32.86
CA SER A 872 -40.71 10.05 -32.92
C SER A 872 -40.33 11.07 -31.83
N PRO A 873 -40.32 12.39 -32.12
CA PRO A 873 -39.99 13.42 -31.14
C PRO A 873 -41.26 14.04 -30.55
N THR A 874 -41.18 14.53 -29.33
CA THR A 874 -42.14 15.49 -28.77
C THR A 874 -41.44 16.77 -28.37
N ALA A 875 -41.90 17.87 -28.97
CA ALA A 875 -41.44 19.24 -28.80
C ALA A 875 -42.01 19.89 -27.53
N SER A 876 -41.31 20.89 -27.01
CA SER A 876 -41.82 21.89 -26.05
C SER A 876 -41.63 23.31 -26.60
N ALA A 877 -42.54 24.20 -26.21
CA ALA A 877 -42.83 25.53 -26.78
C ALA A 877 -41.90 26.67 -26.24
N PRO A 878 -41.94 27.89 -26.81
CA PRO A 878 -40.74 28.74 -26.96
C PRO A 878 -40.45 29.63 -25.75
N GLN A 879 -39.22 29.54 -25.24
CA GLN A 879 -38.59 30.62 -24.47
C GLN A 879 -38.08 31.69 -25.47
N ARG A 880 -38.07 32.97 -25.09
CA ARG A 880 -37.42 34.03 -25.89
C ARG A 880 -36.02 33.55 -26.28
N GLU A 881 -35.79 33.32 -27.57
CA GLU A 881 -34.51 32.81 -28.06
C GLU A 881 -33.44 33.88 -27.81
N LEU A 882 -32.58 33.64 -26.82
CA LEU A 882 -31.31 34.33 -26.72
C LEU A 882 -30.50 33.94 -27.97
N GLU A 883 -29.98 34.91 -28.70
CA GLU A 883 -29.13 34.67 -29.87
C GLU A 883 -27.66 34.97 -29.50
N GLN A 884 -26.75 34.12 -30.00
CA GLN A 884 -25.32 34.31 -29.87
C GLN A 884 -24.76 34.99 -31.12
N SER A 885 -23.96 36.06 -30.94
CA SER A 885 -23.21 36.68 -32.04
C SER A 885 -21.71 36.42 -31.87
N ILE A 886 -21.11 35.71 -32.82
CA ILE A 886 -19.67 35.40 -32.86
C ILE A 886 -18.94 36.42 -33.74
N ARG A 887 -17.80 36.91 -33.26
CA ARG A 887 -16.90 37.86 -33.93
C ARG A 887 -15.46 37.41 -33.72
N PHE A 888 -14.53 38.03 -34.46
CA PHE A 888 -13.11 37.73 -34.35
C PHE A 888 -12.31 39.00 -34.04
N CYS A 889 -11.27 38.85 -33.23
CA CYS A 889 -10.25 39.87 -33.03
C CYS A 889 -8.85 39.25 -33.17
N GLN A 890 -7.81 40.08 -33.08
CA GLN A 890 -6.42 39.64 -33.09
C GLN A 890 -5.77 39.99 -31.76
N SER A 891 -5.04 39.03 -31.20
CA SER A 891 -4.17 39.25 -30.06
C SER A 891 -2.90 40.03 -30.47
N ALA A 892 -2.14 40.51 -29.50
CA ALA A 892 -0.97 41.36 -29.73
C ALA A 892 0.13 40.67 -30.57
N ASP A 893 0.18 39.34 -30.57
CA ASP A 893 1.12 38.52 -31.34
C ASP A 893 0.53 38.03 -32.68
N GLY A 894 -0.66 38.50 -33.05
CA GLY A 894 -1.32 38.20 -34.32
C GLY A 894 -2.22 36.97 -34.31
N ALA A 895 -2.32 36.22 -33.20
CA ALA A 895 -3.25 35.10 -33.09
C ALA A 895 -4.70 35.58 -33.25
N ARG A 896 -5.48 34.92 -34.12
CA ARG A 896 -6.91 35.24 -34.29
C ARG A 896 -7.73 34.56 -33.20
N LEU A 897 -8.53 35.36 -32.49
CA LEU A 897 -9.40 34.90 -31.40
C LEU A 897 -10.87 35.05 -31.79
N ALA A 898 -11.67 34.02 -31.54
CA ALA A 898 -13.12 34.07 -31.69
C ALA A 898 -13.78 34.44 -30.35
N TYR A 899 -14.67 35.43 -30.34
CA TYR A 899 -15.44 35.84 -29.16
C TYR A 899 -16.93 35.97 -29.46
N ALA A 900 -17.76 35.71 -28.47
CA ALA A 900 -19.21 35.74 -28.55
C ALA A 900 -19.83 36.71 -27.55
N THR A 901 -20.94 37.33 -27.96
CA THR A 901 -21.83 38.11 -27.10
C THR A 901 -23.21 37.47 -27.04
N ILE A 902 -23.77 37.31 -25.84
CA ILE A 902 -25.09 36.69 -25.59
C ILE A 902 -25.88 37.60 -24.63
N GLY A 903 -27.17 37.79 -24.89
CA GLY A 903 -28.08 38.51 -23.99
C GLY A 903 -28.02 40.04 -24.13
N ALA A 904 -28.61 40.72 -23.15
CA ALA A 904 -28.71 42.16 -23.11
C ALA A 904 -28.63 42.64 -21.66
N GLY A 905 -28.03 43.81 -21.42
CA GLY A 905 -27.81 44.36 -20.08
C GLY A 905 -26.37 44.83 -19.89
N LEU A 906 -25.96 45.03 -18.64
CA LEU A 906 -24.58 45.40 -18.32
C LEU A 906 -23.61 44.28 -18.74
N PRO A 907 -22.40 44.61 -19.22
CA PRO A 907 -21.45 43.61 -19.69
C PRO A 907 -20.95 42.75 -18.51
N LEU A 908 -20.96 41.43 -18.68
CA LEU A 908 -20.30 40.45 -17.82
C LEU A 908 -19.26 39.73 -18.68
N VAL A 909 -17.98 39.95 -18.39
CA VAL A 909 -16.89 39.32 -19.14
C VAL A 909 -16.52 38.00 -18.47
N LYS A 910 -16.42 36.94 -19.25
CA LYS A 910 -15.98 35.62 -18.81
C LYS A 910 -14.63 35.28 -19.43
N ALA A 911 -13.62 35.07 -18.58
CA ALA A 911 -12.34 34.55 -19.01
C ALA A 911 -12.49 33.14 -19.61
N ALA A 912 -11.64 32.80 -20.59
CA ALA A 912 -11.62 31.46 -21.17
C ALA A 912 -11.30 30.40 -20.09
N ASN A 913 -11.87 29.20 -20.27
CA ASN A 913 -11.61 28.04 -19.41
C ASN A 913 -11.48 26.76 -20.24
N TRP A 914 -11.14 25.65 -19.57
CA TRP A 914 -10.82 24.39 -20.20
C TRP A 914 -12.09 23.76 -20.78
N LEU A 915 -11.93 23.04 -21.89
CA LEU A 915 -11.99 23.57 -23.27
C LEU A 915 -13.26 24.36 -23.63
N SER A 916 -13.17 25.20 -24.66
CA SER A 916 -14.29 25.98 -25.20
C SER A 916 -14.39 25.84 -26.71
N HIS A 917 -15.63 25.84 -27.21
CA HIS A 917 -15.93 25.95 -28.63
C HIS A 917 -17.23 26.74 -28.80
N LEU A 918 -17.14 27.98 -29.27
CA LEU A 918 -18.26 28.94 -29.26
C LEU A 918 -19.55 28.41 -29.90
N GLU A 919 -19.45 27.71 -31.04
CA GLU A 919 -20.61 27.08 -31.71
C GLU A 919 -21.07 25.79 -31.02
N PHE A 920 -20.15 24.89 -30.69
CA PHE A 920 -20.49 23.56 -30.16
C PHE A 920 -21.14 23.69 -28.77
N ASP A 921 -20.57 24.53 -27.89
CA ASP A 921 -21.06 24.77 -26.53
C ASP A 921 -22.51 25.28 -26.48
N TRP A 922 -22.98 25.98 -27.51
CA TRP A 922 -24.32 26.56 -27.56
C TRP A 922 -25.42 25.48 -27.51
N HIS A 923 -25.11 24.29 -28.03
CA HIS A 923 -26.00 23.12 -28.03
C HIS A 923 -25.67 22.12 -26.92
N SER A 924 -24.80 22.49 -25.99
CA SER A 924 -24.29 21.59 -24.96
C SER A 924 -25.33 21.24 -23.89
N PRO A 925 -25.55 19.95 -23.56
CA PRO A 925 -26.30 19.54 -22.37
C PRO A 925 -25.53 19.80 -21.05
N ILE A 926 -24.32 20.39 -21.12
CA ILE A 926 -23.44 20.70 -19.98
C ILE A 926 -23.22 22.21 -19.84
N TRP A 927 -23.08 22.95 -20.94
CA TRP A 927 -22.78 24.39 -20.89
C TRP A 927 -23.96 25.29 -21.20
N ARG A 928 -25.02 24.81 -21.86
CA ARG A 928 -26.11 25.67 -22.30
C ARG A 928 -26.82 26.38 -21.15
N HIS A 929 -27.09 25.70 -20.03
CA HIS A 929 -27.70 26.32 -18.86
C HIS A 929 -26.77 27.35 -18.20
N TRP A 930 -25.46 27.15 -18.24
CA TRP A 930 -24.47 28.16 -17.81
C TRP A 930 -24.56 29.44 -18.65
N LEU A 931 -24.59 29.29 -19.98
CA LEU A 931 -24.67 30.43 -20.89
C LEU A 931 -25.96 31.22 -20.69
N ILE A 932 -27.10 30.53 -20.60
CA ILE A 932 -28.41 31.16 -20.39
C ILE A 932 -28.49 31.82 -19.02
N GLY A 933 -28.05 31.13 -17.96
CA GLY A 933 -28.11 31.65 -16.59
C GLY A 933 -27.29 32.92 -16.40
N LEU A 934 -26.05 32.95 -16.93
CA LEU A 934 -25.19 34.13 -16.85
C LEU A 934 -25.65 35.28 -17.75
N ALA A 935 -26.22 34.98 -18.93
CA ALA A 935 -26.73 35.99 -19.87
C ALA A 935 -28.15 36.49 -19.54
N GLN A 936 -28.82 35.92 -18.53
CA GLN A 936 -30.20 36.24 -18.22
C GLN A 936 -30.42 37.72 -17.84
N GLN A 937 -29.45 38.33 -17.17
CA GLN A 937 -29.49 39.72 -16.69
C GLN A 937 -28.33 40.58 -17.24
N HIS A 938 -27.46 40.00 -18.05
CA HIS A 938 -26.21 40.61 -18.49
C HIS A 938 -25.96 40.37 -19.96
N THR A 939 -25.17 41.25 -20.57
CA THR A 939 -24.53 40.95 -21.86
C THR A 939 -23.29 40.12 -21.57
N LEU A 940 -23.39 38.80 -21.70
CA LEU A 940 -22.27 37.88 -21.48
C LEU A 940 -21.29 37.95 -22.66
N ILE A 941 -20.03 38.27 -22.37
CA ILE A 941 -18.92 38.26 -23.33
C ILE A 941 -18.01 37.08 -22.98
N ARG A 942 -17.81 36.17 -23.92
CA ARG A 942 -16.92 34.99 -23.76
C ARG A 942 -16.12 34.75 -25.04
N TYR A 943 -15.07 33.95 -24.99
CA TYR A 943 -14.24 33.67 -26.15
C TYR A 943 -13.64 32.26 -26.09
N ASP A 944 -13.26 31.75 -27.26
CA ASP A 944 -12.46 30.53 -27.37
C ASP A 944 -10.99 30.88 -27.14
N GLU A 945 -10.33 30.14 -26.26
CA GLU A 945 -8.90 30.30 -26.00
C GLU A 945 -8.08 30.04 -27.29
N ARG A 946 -6.95 30.71 -27.46
CA ARG A 946 -5.96 30.32 -28.47
C ARG A 946 -5.63 28.82 -28.33
N GLY A 947 -5.43 28.14 -29.46
CA GLY A 947 -5.25 26.69 -29.47
C GLY A 947 -6.55 25.87 -29.43
N CYS A 948 -7.72 26.52 -29.26
CA CYS A 948 -9.01 25.86 -29.11
C CYS A 948 -10.12 26.44 -29.99
N GLY A 949 -11.17 25.64 -30.21
CA GLY A 949 -12.45 26.08 -30.78
C GLY A 949 -12.30 26.76 -32.14
N LEU A 950 -12.94 27.92 -32.29
CA LEU A 950 -12.88 28.74 -33.51
C LEU A 950 -11.68 29.72 -33.54
N SER A 951 -10.93 29.84 -32.44
CA SER A 951 -9.68 30.60 -32.40
C SER A 951 -8.57 29.83 -33.13
N ASP A 952 -7.44 30.47 -33.42
CA ASP A 952 -6.35 29.81 -34.15
C ASP A 952 -5.73 28.66 -33.34
N TRP A 953 -5.61 27.48 -33.96
CA TRP A 953 -4.99 26.30 -33.35
C TRP A 953 -3.46 26.31 -33.44
N ASN A 954 -2.91 26.84 -34.53
CA ASN A 954 -1.46 26.90 -34.75
C ASN A 954 -0.91 28.21 -34.19
N VAL A 955 -0.55 28.18 -32.91
CA VAL A 955 0.07 29.32 -32.21
C VAL A 955 1.39 28.90 -31.55
N ASP A 956 2.39 29.77 -31.66
CA ASP A 956 3.72 29.52 -31.13
C ASP A 956 3.75 29.64 -29.59
N ASP A 957 3.02 30.61 -29.04
CA ASP A 957 2.97 30.91 -27.59
C ASP A 957 1.62 30.50 -26.96
N LEU A 958 1.65 29.47 -26.12
CA LEU A 958 0.57 29.02 -25.23
C LEU A 958 0.96 29.22 -23.75
N SER A 959 1.44 30.42 -23.42
CA SER A 959 1.83 30.78 -22.05
C SER A 959 0.72 31.51 -21.29
N PHE A 960 0.87 31.54 -19.96
CA PHE A 960 0.00 32.32 -19.09
C PHE A 960 -0.12 33.80 -19.51
N GLU A 961 0.99 34.42 -19.90
CA GLU A 961 0.99 35.81 -20.36
C GLU A 961 0.26 36.01 -21.67
N ALA A 962 0.33 35.03 -22.58
CA ALA A 962 -0.43 35.07 -23.83
C ALA A 962 -1.94 35.05 -23.57
N TRP A 963 -2.41 34.22 -22.64
CA TRP A 963 -3.84 34.17 -22.27
C TRP A 963 -4.35 35.45 -21.61
N VAL A 964 -3.51 36.14 -20.82
CA VAL A 964 -3.87 37.45 -20.25
C VAL A 964 -3.99 38.50 -21.36
N ARG A 965 -3.05 38.53 -22.32
CA ARG A 965 -3.12 39.41 -23.50
C ARG A 965 -4.33 39.12 -24.39
N ASP A 966 -4.74 37.86 -24.49
CA ASP A 966 -5.96 37.49 -25.23
C ASP A 966 -7.21 38.07 -24.60
N LEU A 967 -7.31 38.02 -23.25
CA LEU A 967 -8.40 38.65 -22.54
C LEU A 967 -8.42 40.17 -22.78
N GLU A 968 -7.26 40.83 -22.74
CA GLU A 968 -7.14 42.26 -23.09
C GLU A 968 -7.67 42.55 -24.50
N ALA A 969 -7.22 41.78 -25.50
CA ALA A 969 -7.64 41.95 -26.89
C ALA A 969 -9.15 41.73 -27.09
N VAL A 970 -9.74 40.74 -26.42
CA VAL A 970 -11.19 40.47 -26.49
C VAL A 970 -11.99 41.58 -25.82
N VAL A 971 -11.56 42.05 -24.66
CA VAL A 971 -12.25 43.13 -23.93
C VAL A 971 -12.21 44.43 -24.75
N ASP A 972 -11.06 44.76 -25.34
CA ASP A 972 -10.91 45.94 -26.18
C ASP A 972 -11.75 45.84 -27.46
N ALA A 973 -11.76 44.68 -28.11
CA ALA A 973 -12.61 44.43 -29.28
C ALA A 973 -14.12 44.43 -28.95
N ALA A 974 -14.50 44.05 -27.73
CA ALA A 974 -15.88 44.16 -27.25
C ALA A 974 -16.28 45.59 -26.88
N GLY A 975 -15.32 46.51 -26.74
CA GLY A 975 -15.56 47.93 -26.46
C GLY A 975 -16.12 48.19 -25.06
N VAL A 976 -15.76 47.36 -24.07
CA VAL A 976 -16.24 47.51 -22.69
C VAL A 976 -15.17 48.17 -21.80
N GLU A 977 -15.56 49.25 -21.13
CA GLU A 977 -14.63 50.06 -20.32
C GLU A 977 -14.50 49.53 -18.89
N ARG A 978 -15.62 49.27 -18.22
CA ARG A 978 -15.65 48.77 -16.84
C ARG A 978 -16.75 47.72 -16.63
N PHE A 979 -16.42 46.57 -16.06
CA PHE A 979 -17.28 45.40 -16.02
C PHE A 979 -16.96 44.43 -14.87
N PRO A 980 -17.92 43.60 -14.42
CA PRO A 980 -17.64 42.42 -13.62
C PRO A 980 -16.94 41.35 -14.47
N LEU A 981 -15.96 40.68 -13.88
CA LEU A 981 -15.16 39.63 -14.51
C LEU A 981 -15.39 38.30 -13.78
N ILE A 982 -15.71 37.24 -14.54
CA ILE A 982 -15.82 35.88 -14.00
C ILE A 982 -14.72 34.98 -14.57
N GLY A 983 -14.01 34.30 -13.69
CA GLY A 983 -13.02 33.28 -13.99
C GLY A 983 -13.48 31.91 -13.49
N ILE A 984 -13.57 30.93 -14.40
CA ILE A 984 -13.94 29.55 -14.10
C ILE A 984 -12.71 28.67 -14.28
N SER A 985 -12.45 27.76 -13.34
CA SER A 985 -11.29 26.85 -13.41
C SER A 985 -9.99 27.64 -13.57
N GLN A 986 -9.18 27.39 -14.60
CA GLN A 986 -7.97 28.18 -14.86
C GLN A 986 -8.24 29.63 -15.32
N GLY A 987 -9.47 29.93 -15.75
CA GLY A 987 -9.87 31.30 -16.09
C GLY A 987 -9.78 32.25 -14.90
N GLY A 988 -9.78 31.73 -13.66
CA GLY A 988 -9.59 32.54 -12.46
C GLY A 988 -8.20 33.13 -12.32
N PRO A 989 -7.08 32.38 -12.42
CA PRO A 989 -5.75 32.97 -12.48
C PRO A 989 -5.58 34.05 -13.56
N ILE A 990 -6.15 33.83 -14.75
CA ILE A 990 -6.14 34.81 -15.84
C ILE A 990 -6.91 36.07 -15.42
N ALA A 991 -8.10 35.89 -14.84
CA ALA A 991 -8.93 36.99 -14.35
C ALA A 991 -8.28 37.77 -13.20
N ILE A 992 -7.58 37.09 -12.29
CA ILE A 992 -6.79 37.72 -11.21
C ILE A 992 -5.70 38.60 -11.80
N ALA A 993 -4.89 38.05 -12.71
CA ALA A 993 -3.81 38.81 -13.33
C ALA A 993 -4.34 40.03 -14.11
N TYR A 994 -5.43 39.87 -14.86
CA TYR A 994 -6.07 40.97 -15.56
C TYR A 994 -6.58 42.04 -14.58
N ALA A 995 -7.28 41.65 -13.52
CA ALA A 995 -7.83 42.58 -12.53
C ALA A 995 -6.75 43.30 -11.72
N THR A 996 -5.62 42.66 -11.46
CA THR A 996 -4.46 43.32 -10.82
C THR A 996 -3.79 44.32 -11.76
N ARG A 997 -3.75 44.05 -13.08
CA ARG A 997 -3.14 44.94 -14.10
C ARG A 997 -4.03 46.12 -14.46
N HIS A 998 -5.34 45.91 -14.49
CA HIS A 998 -6.36 46.88 -14.92
C HIS A 998 -7.45 47.06 -13.84
N PRO A 999 -7.10 47.48 -12.61
CA PRO A 999 -8.05 47.60 -11.50
C PRO A 999 -9.16 48.64 -11.76
N GLU A 1000 -8.93 49.59 -12.65
CA GLU A 1000 -9.92 50.58 -13.10
C GLU A 1000 -11.01 49.99 -14.01
N ARG A 1001 -10.72 48.86 -14.68
CA ARG A 1001 -11.65 48.19 -15.62
C ARG A 1001 -12.48 47.10 -14.97
N VAL A 1002 -12.05 46.53 -13.84
CA VAL A 1002 -12.80 45.45 -13.17
C VAL A 1002 -13.59 46.00 -11.99
N SER A 1003 -14.92 45.93 -12.05
CA SER A 1003 -15.78 46.40 -10.95
C SER A 1003 -15.89 45.36 -9.83
N GLN A 1004 -16.00 44.08 -10.19
CA GLN A 1004 -16.16 42.94 -9.28
C GLN A 1004 -15.53 41.69 -9.90
N LEU A 1005 -15.02 40.78 -9.07
CA LEU A 1005 -14.40 39.53 -9.52
C LEU A 1005 -15.15 38.31 -8.95
N ILE A 1006 -15.49 37.36 -9.83
CA ILE A 1006 -16.12 36.09 -9.46
C ILE A 1006 -15.18 34.96 -9.86
N LEU A 1007 -14.86 34.07 -8.92
CA LEU A 1007 -13.97 32.93 -9.13
C LEU A 1007 -14.72 31.64 -8.79
N TYR A 1008 -14.91 30.76 -9.76
CA TYR A 1008 -15.60 29.49 -9.57
C TYR A 1008 -14.69 28.29 -9.85
N GLY A 1009 -14.59 27.37 -8.89
CA GLY A 1009 -13.78 26.16 -9.01
C GLY A 1009 -12.33 26.46 -9.36
N SER A 1010 -11.76 27.55 -8.84
CA SER A 1010 -10.49 28.11 -9.30
C SER A 1010 -9.35 27.94 -8.29
N TYR A 1011 -8.14 28.39 -8.64
CA TYR A 1011 -6.94 28.24 -7.84
C TYR A 1011 -5.98 29.43 -7.98
N ALA A 1012 -5.13 29.64 -6.98
CA ALA A 1012 -4.00 30.59 -7.06
C ALA A 1012 -2.73 29.95 -7.66
N ARG A 1013 -2.60 28.63 -7.51
CA ARG A 1013 -1.44 27.84 -7.93
C ARG A 1013 -1.87 26.59 -8.70
N GLY A 1014 -1.31 26.42 -9.89
CA GLY A 1014 -1.50 25.26 -10.75
C GLY A 1014 -0.99 23.99 -10.08
N LYS A 1015 -1.36 22.81 -10.60
CA LYS A 1015 -1.05 21.52 -9.96
C LYS A 1015 0.45 21.42 -9.65
N LEU A 1016 1.36 21.67 -10.60
CA LEU A 1016 2.84 21.61 -10.42
C LEU A 1016 3.43 22.73 -9.53
N LYS A 1017 2.63 23.71 -9.09
CA LYS A 1017 3.03 24.78 -8.16
C LYS A 1017 2.47 24.58 -6.75
N ARG A 1018 1.64 23.55 -6.57
CA ARG A 1018 1.36 22.97 -5.25
C ARG A 1018 2.62 22.20 -4.88
N ASP A 1019 2.93 22.04 -3.59
CA ASP A 1019 4.07 21.25 -3.12
C ASP A 1019 3.82 19.78 -3.47
N LEU A 1020 3.90 19.51 -4.77
CA LEU A 1020 3.64 18.23 -5.37
C LEU A 1020 4.83 17.39 -5.12
N THR A 1021 4.47 16.15 -5.16
CA THR A 1021 5.27 15.15 -4.64
C THR A 1021 5.56 14.30 -5.94
N ALA A 1022 6.68 13.58 -6.12
CA ALA A 1022 7.08 12.84 -7.35
C ALA A 1022 6.06 11.88 -8.02
N GLU A 1023 5.43 10.88 -7.38
CA GLU A 1023 4.23 10.21 -7.94
C GLU A 1023 3.09 11.16 -8.39
N GLN A 1024 2.80 12.29 -7.72
CA GLN A 1024 1.81 13.28 -8.22
C GLN A 1024 2.32 14.03 -9.45
N ILE A 1025 3.63 14.25 -9.56
CA ILE A 1025 4.27 14.79 -10.77
C ILE A 1025 4.20 13.73 -11.88
N ALA A 1026 4.50 12.47 -11.60
CA ALA A 1026 4.37 11.36 -12.54
C ALA A 1026 2.91 11.14 -12.97
N GLU A 1027 1.93 11.35 -12.09
CA GLU A 1027 0.51 11.33 -12.41
C GLU A 1027 0.16 12.45 -13.40
N VAL A 1028 0.68 13.66 -13.18
CA VAL A 1028 0.54 14.78 -14.13
C VAL A 1028 1.17 14.44 -15.48
N GLU A 1029 2.39 13.90 -15.49
CA GLU A 1029 3.10 13.49 -16.71
C GLU A 1029 2.37 12.35 -17.45
N MET A 1030 1.81 11.40 -16.73
CA MET A 1030 1.01 10.30 -17.27
C MET A 1030 -0.29 10.81 -17.88
N LEU A 1031 -1.00 11.71 -17.21
CA LEU A 1031 -2.20 12.34 -17.77
C LEU A 1031 -1.86 13.13 -19.05
N LEU A 1032 -0.75 13.88 -19.06
CA LEU A 1032 -0.27 14.57 -20.26
C LEU A 1032 0.07 13.59 -21.39
N THR A 1033 0.67 12.45 -21.06
CA THR A 1033 0.99 11.39 -22.03
C THR A 1033 -0.29 10.76 -22.59
N LEU A 1034 -1.30 10.53 -21.74
CA LEU A 1034 -2.63 10.06 -22.12
C LEU A 1034 -3.32 11.03 -23.10
N ILE A 1035 -3.19 12.34 -22.86
CA ILE A 1035 -3.68 13.38 -23.78
C ILE A 1035 -2.93 13.27 -25.12
N ARG A 1036 -1.59 13.38 -25.11
CA ARG A 1036 -0.80 13.41 -26.36
C ARG A 1036 -1.07 12.21 -27.26
N LEU A 1037 -1.31 11.03 -26.68
CA LEU A 1037 -1.42 9.77 -27.41
C LEU A 1037 -2.87 9.32 -27.65
N GLY A 1038 -3.78 9.57 -26.70
CA GLY A 1038 -5.16 9.07 -26.73
C GLY A 1038 -6.22 10.11 -27.11
N TRP A 1039 -5.92 11.40 -27.06
CA TRP A 1039 -6.91 12.47 -27.25
C TRP A 1039 -7.58 12.45 -28.63
N GLY A 1040 -6.80 12.13 -29.67
CA GLY A 1040 -7.28 12.02 -31.05
C GLY A 1040 -7.87 10.66 -31.42
N SER A 1041 -7.83 9.67 -30.52
CA SER A 1041 -8.26 8.29 -30.81
C SER A 1041 -9.78 8.22 -31.09
N GLU A 1042 -10.19 7.33 -31.99
CA GLU A 1042 -11.61 7.01 -32.21
C GLU A 1042 -12.22 6.31 -30.99
N ASN A 1043 -11.40 5.68 -30.14
CA ASN A 1043 -11.87 5.11 -28.88
C ASN A 1043 -12.06 6.24 -27.84
N PRO A 1044 -13.30 6.50 -27.38
CA PRO A 1044 -13.57 7.59 -26.44
C PRO A 1044 -13.02 7.33 -25.03
N ALA A 1045 -12.60 6.11 -24.69
CA ALA A 1045 -12.18 5.75 -23.33
C ALA A 1045 -10.99 6.58 -22.80
N PHE A 1046 -10.07 6.98 -23.68
CA PHE A 1046 -8.95 7.85 -23.29
C PHE A 1046 -9.42 9.24 -22.85
N ARG A 1047 -10.43 9.80 -23.52
CA ARG A 1047 -11.05 11.08 -23.16
C ARG A 1047 -12.01 10.94 -21.99
N GLN A 1048 -12.62 9.77 -21.83
CA GLN A 1048 -13.54 9.45 -20.74
C GLN A 1048 -12.90 9.66 -19.36
N VAL A 1049 -11.59 9.41 -19.22
CA VAL A 1049 -10.83 9.69 -17.99
C VAL A 1049 -10.98 11.14 -17.55
N PHE A 1050 -10.82 12.08 -18.48
CA PHE A 1050 -10.96 13.50 -18.22
C PHE A 1050 -12.42 13.87 -17.98
N THR A 1051 -13.34 13.34 -18.77
CA THR A 1051 -14.78 13.56 -18.60
C THR A 1051 -15.25 13.21 -17.19
N SER A 1052 -14.87 12.04 -16.68
CA SER A 1052 -15.24 11.58 -15.34
C SER A 1052 -14.58 12.37 -14.21
N MET A 1053 -13.48 13.10 -14.46
CA MET A 1053 -12.91 14.03 -13.48
C MET A 1053 -13.66 15.37 -13.42
N PHE A 1054 -14.30 15.79 -14.53
CA PHE A 1054 -15.01 17.08 -14.61
C PHE A 1054 -16.48 16.97 -14.19
N ILE A 1055 -17.14 15.87 -14.55
CA ILE A 1055 -18.56 15.65 -14.29
C ILE A 1055 -18.84 14.22 -13.79
N PRO A 1056 -18.21 13.73 -12.69
CA PRO A 1056 -18.40 12.35 -12.21
C PRO A 1056 -19.85 11.87 -12.05
N ASP A 1057 -20.80 12.79 -11.81
CA ASP A 1057 -22.23 12.48 -11.67
C ASP A 1057 -23.04 12.76 -12.96
N GLY A 1058 -22.36 12.91 -14.11
CA GLY A 1058 -22.98 13.19 -15.40
C GLY A 1058 -23.72 11.99 -16.00
N THR A 1059 -24.72 12.27 -16.82
CA THR A 1059 -25.42 11.23 -17.58
C THR A 1059 -24.55 10.71 -18.73
N LEU A 1060 -24.87 9.51 -19.23
CA LEU A 1060 -24.16 8.93 -20.37
C LEU A 1060 -24.22 9.83 -21.63
N GLU A 1061 -25.34 10.53 -21.84
CA GLU A 1061 -25.47 11.52 -22.92
C GLU A 1061 -24.47 12.67 -22.72
N GLN A 1062 -24.36 13.19 -21.50
CA GLN A 1062 -23.40 14.23 -21.16
C GLN A 1062 -21.96 13.73 -21.32
N TYR A 1063 -21.65 12.47 -20.97
CA TYR A 1063 -20.32 11.89 -21.15
C TYR A 1063 -19.92 11.80 -22.61
N ARG A 1064 -20.80 11.25 -23.45
CA ARG A 1064 -20.57 11.16 -24.90
C ARG A 1064 -20.35 12.55 -25.49
N TRP A 1065 -21.21 13.50 -25.14
CA TRP A 1065 -21.12 14.86 -25.62
C TRP A 1065 -19.80 15.54 -25.18
N PHE A 1066 -19.38 15.39 -23.92
CA PHE A 1066 -18.14 16.00 -23.43
C PHE A 1066 -16.88 15.35 -24.03
N ASN A 1067 -16.92 14.03 -24.30
CA ASN A 1067 -15.85 13.35 -25.04
C ASN A 1067 -15.73 13.88 -26.48
N ASP A 1068 -16.85 14.18 -27.13
CA ASP A 1068 -16.87 14.75 -28.49
C ASP A 1068 -16.41 16.21 -28.48
N LEU A 1069 -16.85 17.02 -27.51
CA LEU A 1069 -16.36 18.39 -27.34
C LEU A 1069 -14.84 18.42 -27.20
N GLN A 1070 -14.27 17.55 -26.35
CA GLN A 1070 -12.82 17.49 -26.13
C GLN A 1070 -12.05 17.23 -27.42
N ARG A 1071 -12.53 16.33 -28.28
CA ARG A 1071 -11.93 16.03 -29.59
C ARG A 1071 -12.14 17.16 -30.59
N ALA A 1072 -13.32 17.79 -30.60
CA ALA A 1072 -13.65 18.86 -31.54
C ALA A 1072 -12.96 20.18 -31.20
N SER A 1073 -12.61 20.40 -29.93
CA SER A 1073 -12.13 21.70 -29.46
C SER A 1073 -10.62 21.90 -29.54
N ALA A 1074 -9.79 20.84 -29.52
CA ALA A 1074 -8.34 21.00 -29.57
C ALA A 1074 -7.64 19.77 -30.16
N SER A 1075 -6.47 19.99 -30.76
CA SER A 1075 -5.57 18.91 -31.14
C SER A 1075 -4.96 18.25 -29.89
N PRO A 1076 -4.50 16.97 -29.97
CA PRO A 1076 -3.83 16.31 -28.85
C PRO A 1076 -2.66 17.12 -28.28
N GLU A 1077 -1.84 17.71 -29.15
CA GLU A 1077 -0.67 18.48 -28.72
C GLU A 1077 -1.08 19.81 -28.06
N ASN A 1078 -2.09 20.51 -28.61
CA ASN A 1078 -2.59 21.73 -27.97
C ASN A 1078 -3.22 21.42 -26.61
N ALA A 1079 -4.04 20.38 -26.51
CA ALA A 1079 -4.65 19.95 -25.26
C ALA A 1079 -3.57 19.67 -24.18
N ALA A 1080 -2.48 19.00 -24.56
CA ALA A 1080 -1.37 18.73 -23.65
C ALA A 1080 -0.62 19.99 -23.24
N ARG A 1081 -0.25 20.85 -24.21
CA ARG A 1081 0.46 22.13 -23.95
C ARG A 1081 -0.36 23.06 -23.05
N ILE A 1082 -1.67 23.10 -23.26
CA ILE A 1082 -2.60 23.91 -22.46
C ILE A 1082 -2.66 23.42 -21.01
N ILE A 1083 -2.86 22.10 -20.78
CA ILE A 1083 -2.85 21.52 -19.42
C ILE A 1083 -1.49 21.71 -18.74
N GLU A 1084 -0.40 21.52 -19.47
CA GLU A 1084 0.95 21.72 -18.97
C GLU A 1084 1.14 23.17 -18.52
N GLY A 1085 0.74 24.14 -19.34
CA GLY A 1085 0.73 25.55 -18.99
C GLY A 1085 -0.08 25.82 -17.71
N PHE A 1086 -1.32 25.33 -17.62
CA PHE A 1086 -2.18 25.50 -16.45
C PHE A 1086 -1.57 24.96 -15.17
N ASN A 1087 -0.90 23.82 -15.26
CA ASN A 1087 -0.26 23.20 -14.10
C ASN A 1087 0.90 24.04 -13.55
N THR A 1088 1.50 24.93 -14.34
CA THR A 1088 2.64 25.76 -13.93
C THR A 1088 2.28 27.17 -13.47
N ILE A 1089 1.01 27.58 -13.55
CA ILE A 1089 0.55 28.92 -13.17
C ILE A 1089 0.77 29.18 -11.67
N ASP A 1090 1.22 30.38 -11.30
CA ASP A 1090 1.26 30.87 -9.92
C ASP A 1090 0.92 32.36 -9.87
N VAL A 1091 -0.23 32.71 -9.29
CA VAL A 1091 -0.72 34.08 -9.14
C VAL A 1091 -0.87 34.50 -7.68
N ARG A 1092 -0.27 33.78 -6.72
CA ARG A 1092 -0.43 34.06 -5.28
C ARG A 1092 -0.12 35.51 -4.92
N GLN A 1093 0.96 36.05 -5.49
CA GLN A 1093 1.36 37.44 -5.25
C GLN A 1093 0.39 38.45 -5.86
N LEU A 1094 -0.18 38.17 -7.03
CA LEU A 1094 -1.15 39.05 -7.69
C LEU A 1094 -2.50 39.02 -6.97
N ALA A 1095 -2.95 37.83 -6.56
CA ALA A 1095 -4.17 37.64 -5.79
C ALA A 1095 -4.15 38.44 -4.46
N ALA A 1096 -3.01 38.44 -3.76
CA ALA A 1096 -2.82 39.21 -2.52
C ALA A 1096 -2.84 40.74 -2.72
N GLN A 1097 -2.65 41.22 -3.95
CA GLN A 1097 -2.67 42.64 -4.29
C GLN A 1097 -4.06 43.14 -4.73
N LEU A 1098 -5.02 42.23 -4.93
CA LEU A 1098 -6.37 42.61 -5.35
C LEU A 1098 -7.05 43.43 -4.26
N ASN A 1099 -7.65 44.55 -4.66
CA ASN A 1099 -8.42 45.42 -3.78
C ASN A 1099 -9.76 45.79 -4.42
N LEU A 1100 -10.57 44.77 -4.68
CA LEU A 1100 -11.90 44.90 -5.29
C LEU A 1100 -12.83 43.78 -4.75
N PRO A 1101 -14.15 43.98 -4.75
CA PRO A 1101 -15.09 42.98 -4.27
C PRO A 1101 -14.90 41.65 -5.00
N THR A 1102 -14.63 40.57 -4.24
CA THR A 1102 -14.36 39.25 -4.82
C THR A 1102 -15.26 38.17 -4.21
N LEU A 1103 -15.90 37.39 -5.06
CA LEU A 1103 -16.68 36.21 -4.68
C LEU A 1103 -15.96 34.94 -5.15
N VAL A 1104 -15.70 34.02 -4.24
CA VAL A 1104 -15.11 32.70 -4.52
C VAL A 1104 -16.17 31.63 -4.28
N LEU A 1105 -16.52 30.85 -5.28
CA LEU A 1105 -17.45 29.72 -5.18
C LEU A 1105 -16.72 28.42 -5.49
N HIS A 1106 -16.91 27.38 -4.68
CA HIS A 1106 -16.21 26.10 -4.89
C HIS A 1106 -17.03 24.89 -4.41
N ALA A 1107 -17.04 23.82 -5.20
CA ALA A 1107 -17.71 22.56 -4.85
C ALA A 1107 -16.88 21.72 -3.87
N ARG A 1108 -17.50 21.11 -2.85
CA ARG A 1108 -16.78 20.33 -1.83
C ARG A 1108 -16.10 19.08 -2.39
N GLY A 1109 -16.77 18.38 -3.31
CA GLY A 1109 -16.30 17.13 -3.90
C GLY A 1109 -15.55 17.32 -5.23
N ASP A 1110 -15.07 18.53 -5.53
CA ASP A 1110 -14.40 18.83 -6.81
C ASP A 1110 -13.13 17.98 -6.97
N MET A 1111 -13.21 16.99 -7.86
CA MET A 1111 -12.12 16.05 -8.16
C MET A 1111 -11.04 16.67 -9.06
N ARG A 1112 -11.32 17.78 -9.74
CA ARG A 1112 -10.39 18.41 -10.69
C ARG A 1112 -9.51 19.45 -10.01
N ILE A 1113 -10.11 20.30 -9.19
CA ILE A 1113 -9.43 21.33 -8.40
C ILE A 1113 -9.92 21.19 -6.95
N PRO A 1114 -9.06 20.73 -6.03
CA PRO A 1114 -9.47 20.49 -4.65
C PRO A 1114 -10.08 21.72 -3.99
N PHE A 1115 -11.09 21.52 -3.15
CA PHE A 1115 -11.79 22.59 -2.42
C PHE A 1115 -10.84 23.48 -1.61
N GLU A 1116 -9.73 22.91 -1.13
CA GLU A 1116 -8.67 23.60 -0.40
C GLU A 1116 -8.06 24.76 -1.20
N GLU A 1117 -8.00 24.66 -2.52
CA GLU A 1117 -7.48 25.72 -3.37
C GLU A 1117 -8.44 26.90 -3.47
N GLY A 1118 -9.76 26.66 -3.50
CA GLY A 1118 -10.77 27.72 -3.37
C GLY A 1118 -10.73 28.40 -2.00
N ARG A 1119 -10.55 27.62 -0.93
CA ARG A 1119 -10.37 28.15 0.43
C ARG A 1119 -9.09 28.98 0.56
N PHE A 1120 -7.98 28.49 0.01
CA PHE A 1120 -6.71 29.20 0.00
C PHE A 1120 -6.81 30.51 -0.78
N LEU A 1121 -7.43 30.47 -1.97
CA LEU A 1121 -7.67 31.66 -2.80
C LEU A 1121 -8.47 32.73 -2.04
N ALA A 1122 -9.56 32.34 -1.38
CA ALA A 1122 -10.35 33.26 -0.55
C ALA A 1122 -9.57 33.80 0.67
N SER A 1123 -8.60 33.05 1.19
CA SER A 1123 -7.79 33.48 2.35
C SER A 1123 -6.74 34.53 2.00
N ILE A 1124 -6.26 34.55 0.75
CA ILE A 1124 -5.19 35.47 0.32
C ILE A 1124 -5.73 36.72 -0.36
N ILE A 1125 -6.96 36.70 -0.91
CA ILE A 1125 -7.58 37.86 -1.54
C ILE A 1125 -8.28 38.71 -0.45
N PRO A 1126 -7.85 39.97 -0.24
CA PRO A 1126 -8.46 40.85 0.76
C PRO A 1126 -9.98 41.01 0.55
N GLY A 1127 -10.76 40.70 1.59
CA GLY A 1127 -12.22 40.89 1.58
C GLY A 1127 -13.00 39.91 0.70
N ALA A 1128 -12.37 38.82 0.22
CA ALA A 1128 -13.07 37.82 -0.56
C ALA A 1128 -14.10 37.04 0.28
N ARG A 1129 -15.26 36.74 -0.33
CA ARG A 1129 -16.30 35.90 0.27
C ARG A 1129 -16.25 34.51 -0.33
N LEU A 1130 -16.05 33.48 0.50
CA LEU A 1130 -16.12 32.07 0.08
C LEU A 1130 -17.55 31.52 0.21
N VAL A 1131 -18.06 30.92 -0.86
CA VAL A 1131 -19.31 30.17 -0.91
C VAL A 1131 -19.01 28.72 -1.22
N THR A 1132 -19.42 27.84 -0.34
CA THR A 1132 -19.29 26.39 -0.53
C THR A 1132 -20.52 25.82 -1.21
N LEU A 1133 -20.31 24.99 -2.24
CA LEU A 1133 -21.34 24.30 -3.00
C LEU A 1133 -21.26 22.79 -2.73
N ASP A 1134 -22.41 22.14 -2.63
CA ASP A 1134 -22.50 20.71 -2.36
C ASP A 1134 -22.67 19.95 -3.68
N SER A 1135 -21.55 19.50 -4.25
CA SER A 1135 -21.47 18.79 -5.53
C SER A 1135 -20.12 18.09 -5.63
N ASN A 1136 -20.07 16.99 -6.39
CA ASN A 1136 -18.83 16.34 -6.81
C ASN A 1136 -18.35 16.80 -8.19
N ASN A 1137 -19.21 17.52 -8.93
CA ASN A 1137 -18.91 17.96 -10.28
C ASN A 1137 -18.09 19.25 -10.26
N HIS A 1138 -17.01 19.26 -11.06
CA HIS A 1138 -16.28 20.50 -11.35
C HIS A 1138 -17.13 21.45 -12.20
N ILE A 1139 -17.92 20.91 -13.13
CA ILE A 1139 -18.91 21.66 -13.92
C ILE A 1139 -20.30 21.31 -13.40
N LEU A 1140 -20.97 22.24 -12.72
CA LEU A 1140 -22.32 22.00 -12.18
C LEU A 1140 -23.31 21.69 -13.30
N LEU A 1141 -24.07 20.61 -13.13
CA LEU A 1141 -25.13 20.20 -14.04
C LEU A 1141 -26.45 20.90 -13.69
N GLU A 1142 -27.32 21.10 -14.70
CA GLU A 1142 -28.53 21.93 -14.58
C GLU A 1142 -29.48 21.50 -13.46
N HIS A 1143 -29.57 20.19 -13.21
CA HIS A 1143 -30.50 19.59 -12.26
C HIS A 1143 -29.99 19.60 -10.82
N GLU A 1144 -28.72 19.97 -10.59
CA GLU A 1144 -28.13 19.94 -9.25
C GLU A 1144 -28.62 21.12 -8.39
N PRO A 1145 -28.93 20.91 -7.10
CA PRO A 1145 -29.24 22.00 -6.17
C PRO A 1145 -28.11 23.05 -6.08
N ALA A 1146 -26.85 22.61 -6.24
CA ALA A 1146 -25.68 23.47 -6.26
C ALA A 1146 -25.73 24.52 -7.39
N TRP A 1147 -26.31 24.20 -8.55
CA TRP A 1147 -26.46 25.13 -9.67
C TRP A 1147 -27.35 26.32 -9.32
N GLN A 1148 -28.51 26.06 -8.70
CA GLN A 1148 -29.43 27.13 -8.28
C GLN A 1148 -28.80 28.04 -7.23
N LYS A 1149 -28.06 27.44 -6.28
CA LYS A 1149 -27.31 28.20 -5.29
C LYS A 1149 -26.22 29.06 -5.94
N PHE A 1150 -25.44 28.50 -6.86
CA PHE A 1150 -24.42 29.25 -7.61
C PHE A 1150 -25.02 30.48 -8.30
N LEU A 1151 -26.10 30.31 -9.07
CA LEU A 1151 -26.73 31.42 -9.78
C LEU A 1151 -27.27 32.49 -8.82
N SER A 1152 -27.91 32.09 -7.73
CA SER A 1152 -28.44 33.03 -6.73
C SER A 1152 -27.32 33.90 -6.13
N GLU A 1153 -26.21 33.28 -5.75
CA GLU A 1153 -25.07 33.95 -5.12
C GLU A 1153 -24.35 34.90 -6.08
N VAL A 1154 -24.25 34.51 -7.36
CA VAL A 1154 -23.72 35.37 -8.42
C VAL A 1154 -24.62 36.58 -8.67
N HIS A 1155 -25.93 36.38 -8.81
CA HIS A 1155 -26.88 37.48 -9.03
C HIS A 1155 -26.91 38.46 -7.84
N GLU A 1156 -26.94 37.95 -6.61
CA GLU A 1156 -26.92 38.78 -5.40
C GLU A 1156 -25.63 39.61 -5.31
N PHE A 1157 -24.50 38.99 -5.62
CA PHE A 1157 -23.21 39.67 -5.61
C PHE A 1157 -23.14 40.78 -6.68
N LEU A 1158 -23.60 40.51 -7.90
CA LEU A 1158 -23.62 41.49 -8.99
C LEU A 1158 -24.63 42.63 -8.77
N ALA A 1159 -25.66 42.43 -7.95
CA ALA A 1159 -26.62 43.48 -7.58
C ALA A 1159 -26.05 44.50 -6.58
N THR A 1160 -24.89 44.24 -5.96
CA THR A 1160 -24.28 45.13 -4.96
C THR A 1160 -23.65 46.36 -5.65
N PRO A 1161 -23.92 47.61 -5.18
CA PRO A 1161 -23.38 48.81 -5.81
C PRO A 1161 -21.85 48.89 -5.74
N ASP A 1162 -21.26 49.31 -6.86
CA ASP A 1162 -19.83 49.55 -7.03
C ASP A 1162 -19.32 50.62 -6.06
N ARG A 1163 -18.59 50.20 -5.01
CA ARG A 1163 -17.97 51.10 -4.03
C ARG A 1163 -16.60 51.54 -4.56
N ARG A 1164 -16.48 52.78 -5.03
CA ARG A 1164 -15.17 53.43 -5.22
C ARG A 1164 -14.40 53.41 -3.90
N VAL A 1165 -13.20 52.85 -3.90
CA VAL A 1165 -12.25 53.02 -2.80
C VAL A 1165 -11.62 54.41 -2.96
N ASP A 1166 -12.10 55.38 -2.20
CA ASP A 1166 -11.48 56.69 -2.10
C ASP A 1166 -10.08 56.55 -1.46
N LYS A 1167 -9.04 56.98 -2.18
CA LYS A 1167 -7.67 57.09 -1.64
C LYS A 1167 -7.69 58.09 -0.47
N VAL A 1168 -7.62 57.59 0.76
CA VAL A 1168 -7.31 58.43 1.93
C VAL A 1168 -5.87 58.92 1.81
N SER A 1169 -5.74 60.24 1.72
CA SER A 1169 -4.52 61.01 1.82
C SER A 1169 -3.79 60.73 3.14
N ILE A 1170 -2.60 60.14 3.06
CA ILE A 1170 -1.64 60.15 4.16
C ILE A 1170 -0.98 61.53 4.16
N ALA A 1171 -1.44 62.40 5.06
CA ALA A 1171 -0.74 63.63 5.38
C ALA A 1171 0.43 63.30 6.30
N ASN A 1172 1.63 63.71 5.87
CA ASN A 1172 2.83 63.83 6.68
C ASN A 1172 2.64 64.89 7.78
N GLU A 1173 3.21 64.62 8.95
CA GLU A 1173 4.04 65.49 9.82
C GLU A 1173 3.78 65.23 11.32
N PRO A 1174 4.78 65.35 12.21
CA PRO A 1174 6.20 64.99 12.12
C PRO A 1174 6.58 63.76 12.98
#